data_AF-A0A7W0C7G6-F1
#
_entry.id   AF-A0A7W0C7G6-F1
#
_cell.length_a   1.000
_cell.length_b   1.000
_cell.length_c   1.000
_cell.angle_alpha   90.00
_cell.angle_beta   90.00
_cell.angle_gamma   90.00
#
_symmetry.space_group_name_H-M   'P 1'
#
loop_
_entity.id
_entity.type
_entity.pdbx_description
1 polymer ?
#
loop_
_entity_poly.entity_id
_entity_poly.type
_entity_poly.pdbx_seq_one_letter_code
_entity_poly.pdbx_strand_id
1 'polypeptide(L)'
;MAQKIQETASGPIPLTRVQRIGSQTRHLLENWFLRTCFPGSLIRKKYAAFQHLRAGDRRALELISQLEEIRQKNSACDIEYIRHLLGLLDYEIQVLIEALVRFNPVKYALLRNYHRKYAFYAHMALAEDDPKTDPPYVLGLDQELSESLAGGKAAPLSRLIRDFDIPVPAGMVMTTRAFYRLLAANDLTAWVQRQLARIGPNNHSEINEISQALQFAVTEAQMPPELENEFLSGINRLGIENEPLALRSSAVGEDLQASFAGQFKTCLNVGPENWFEAYKQVAASKYSPHAIHYRMRQGFTDQMTPMAVLIMPTIAAKISGILYTRDPHRPELAVSYMVTGSGENLADGGQYQGRADFDRQSRRVGKVAPRDFLGPDILENLFGLGMKLEHAAGRVPQDVEWLLDTSGKLRILQSRPLGMPVADTPDSQPDYPESAVLITGQWVSSGQTAGRVYKLNDLKFLSDIPDQAVLVTDDLPPELTLVLNRVRAVVAEKGSPACHFASVAREAGIPVICNARGAADTLENQQDVSIDGNTGKILAGTFFRAKPGKTASAAPQTPVIQKLADALRYVSPLTLPDSESPDFTIGSCRSLHDIVRYVHEAGVREMFSLVGRRGLDRYGAKRLESGLPLVMHVLDVYKGLSPEAAGQKSVALKHIESLPMRQLFDGLGSPAVQWNSGILHYDWDAYYKSSADFVDVEKSTLFSSYAIVDREYLHALLRFGYHFAVLDSVQGTVPEQNYIHFSFKGGGGSPDQRDMRIYLIQTILEHFGFVVHTTSDLLEAALDRKSMDDTGTGLVVLGIVLGKTVMLDMRLEDQQQIQTLARQIIQETHDIFSVQEKR
;
A
#
# COMPACT_ATOMS: atom_id res chain seq x y z
N MET A 1 -36.55 31.97 -26.43
CA MET A 1 -35.54 30.91 -26.67
C MET A 1 -34.96 30.49 -25.31
N ALA A 2 -35.67 29.94 -24.33
CA ALA A 2 -36.71 28.90 -24.21
C ALA A 2 -36.21 27.45 -24.44
N GLN A 3 -35.81 26.80 -23.32
CA GLN A 3 -36.03 25.40 -22.88
C GLN A 3 -35.56 24.25 -23.80
N LYS A 4 -35.02 23.09 -23.37
CA LYS A 4 -35.09 22.23 -22.16
C LYS A 4 -34.00 21.14 -22.35
N ILE A 5 -33.10 20.82 -21.41
CA ILE A 5 -33.16 19.78 -20.36
C ILE A 5 -33.82 18.45 -20.79
N GLN A 6 -33.10 17.33 -20.83
CA GLN A 6 -33.23 16.16 -19.91
C GLN A 6 -32.40 14.92 -20.35
N GLU A 7 -31.85 14.25 -19.33
CA GLU A 7 -31.30 12.89 -19.21
C GLU A 7 -31.61 11.85 -20.32
N THR A 8 -30.68 10.91 -20.55
CA THR A 8 -30.97 9.47 -20.35
C THR A 8 -29.72 8.60 -20.43
N ALA A 9 -29.67 7.66 -19.50
CA ALA A 9 -28.94 6.40 -19.59
C ALA A 9 -29.01 5.78 -20.98
N SER A 10 -27.87 5.54 -21.63
CA SER A 10 -27.76 4.57 -22.71
C SER A 10 -26.34 4.02 -22.74
N GLY A 11 -26.23 2.69 -22.69
CA GLY A 11 -24.97 1.95 -22.63
C GLY A 11 -24.05 2.20 -23.83
N PRO A 12 -22.90 1.52 -23.90
CA PRO A 12 -22.03 1.65 -25.07
C PRO A 12 -22.86 1.26 -26.30
N ILE A 13 -22.82 2.11 -27.34
CA ILE A 13 -23.38 1.80 -28.65
C ILE A 13 -22.97 0.35 -28.95
N PRO A 14 -23.91 -0.61 -29.01
CA PRO A 14 -23.55 -1.97 -29.32
C PRO A 14 -23.02 -1.91 -30.74
N LEU A 15 -21.72 -2.19 -30.91
CA LEU A 15 -21.16 -2.50 -32.22
C LEU A 15 -22.17 -3.42 -32.90
N THR A 16 -22.76 -2.94 -34.00
CA THR A 16 -23.77 -3.70 -34.72
C THR A 16 -23.21 -5.07 -35.03
N ARG A 17 -24.07 -6.11 -35.03
CA ARG A 17 -23.66 -7.50 -35.32
C ARG A 17 -22.73 -7.58 -36.55
N VAL A 18 -22.96 -6.70 -37.53
CA VAL A 18 -22.19 -6.53 -38.76
C VAL A 18 -20.76 -6.00 -38.54
N GLN A 19 -20.52 -5.07 -37.62
CA GLN A 19 -19.17 -4.56 -37.31
C GLN A 19 -18.32 -5.53 -36.47
N ARG A 20 -18.95 -6.30 -35.56
CA ARG A 20 -18.28 -7.43 -34.86
C ARG A 20 -17.94 -8.57 -35.81
N ILE A 21 -18.83 -8.88 -36.75
CA ILE A 21 -18.60 -9.90 -37.78
C ILE A 21 -17.49 -9.43 -38.72
N GLY A 22 -17.42 -8.14 -39.08
CA GLY A 22 -16.41 -7.58 -40.01
C GLY A 22 -14.96 -7.66 -39.50
N SER A 23 -14.68 -7.34 -38.23
CA SER A 23 -13.32 -7.44 -37.69
C SER A 23 -12.92 -8.88 -37.35
N GLN A 24 -13.86 -9.70 -36.87
CA GLN A 24 -13.64 -11.13 -36.64
C GLN A 24 -13.41 -11.89 -37.94
N THR A 25 -14.18 -11.61 -39.01
CA THR A 25 -13.96 -12.22 -40.33
C THR A 25 -12.66 -11.75 -40.97
N ARG A 26 -12.26 -10.49 -40.83
CA ARG A 26 -10.94 -10.01 -41.29
C ARG A 26 -9.79 -10.71 -40.58
N HIS A 27 -9.83 -10.84 -39.25
CA HIS A 27 -8.77 -11.52 -38.49
C HIS A 27 -8.81 -13.04 -38.65
N LEU A 28 -9.97 -13.65 -38.89
CA LEU A 28 -10.09 -15.05 -39.29
C LEU A 28 -9.50 -15.28 -40.68
N LEU A 29 -9.76 -14.37 -41.62
CA LEU A 29 -9.20 -14.39 -42.98
C LEU A 29 -7.68 -14.12 -42.96
N GLU A 30 -7.19 -13.19 -42.13
CA GLU A 30 -5.75 -12.94 -41.93
C GLU A 30 -5.07 -14.11 -41.23
N ASN A 31 -5.64 -14.69 -40.16
CA ASN A 31 -5.08 -15.87 -39.51
C ASN A 31 -5.11 -17.09 -40.43
N TRP A 32 -6.16 -17.24 -41.24
CA TRP A 32 -6.25 -18.28 -42.26
C TRP A 32 -5.20 -18.04 -43.36
N PHE A 33 -5.06 -16.82 -43.87
CA PHE A 33 -4.10 -16.41 -44.91
C PHE A 33 -2.64 -16.49 -44.43
N LEU A 34 -2.34 -16.11 -43.20
CA LEU A 34 -1.00 -16.26 -42.59
C LEU A 34 -0.67 -17.73 -42.30
N ARG A 35 -1.67 -18.56 -41.94
CA ARG A 35 -1.53 -20.02 -41.81
C ARG A 35 -1.30 -20.72 -43.16
N THR A 36 -1.82 -20.18 -44.27
CA THR A 36 -1.71 -20.79 -45.61
C THR A 36 -0.57 -20.23 -46.46
N CYS A 37 -0.20 -18.95 -46.33
CA CYS A 37 0.72 -18.28 -47.26
C CYS A 37 2.05 -17.78 -46.63
N PHE A 38 2.10 -17.48 -45.32
CA PHE A 38 3.32 -16.90 -44.67
C PHE A 38 3.61 -17.46 -43.26
N PRO A 39 3.84 -18.78 -43.12
CA PRO A 39 3.90 -19.50 -41.85
C PRO A 39 4.94 -19.00 -40.83
N GLY A 40 6.15 -18.59 -41.25
CA GLY A 40 7.21 -18.12 -40.34
C GLY A 40 6.92 -16.75 -39.67
N SER A 41 6.11 -15.90 -40.31
CA SER A 41 5.72 -14.61 -39.75
C SER A 41 4.68 -14.74 -38.61
N LEU A 42 3.85 -15.79 -38.68
CA LEU A 42 2.83 -16.11 -37.69
C LEU A 42 3.46 -16.62 -36.39
N ILE A 43 4.49 -17.46 -36.48
CA ILE A 43 5.24 -17.93 -35.31
C ILE A 43 5.96 -16.77 -34.63
N ARG A 44 6.64 -15.89 -35.38
CA ARG A 44 7.29 -14.70 -34.79
C ARG A 44 6.29 -13.75 -34.13
N LYS A 45 5.12 -13.53 -34.73
CA LYS A 45 4.04 -12.73 -34.13
C LYS A 45 3.47 -13.37 -32.86
N LYS A 46 3.29 -14.69 -32.84
CA LYS A 46 2.82 -15.43 -31.66
C LYS A 46 3.88 -15.50 -30.56
N TYR A 47 5.15 -15.66 -30.91
CA TYR A 47 6.26 -15.61 -29.96
C TYR A 47 6.44 -14.20 -29.36
N ALA A 48 6.35 -13.14 -30.15
CA ALA A 48 6.34 -11.77 -29.63
C ALA A 48 5.15 -11.56 -28.68
N ALA A 49 3.97 -12.08 -29.00
CA ALA A 49 2.81 -12.04 -28.10
C ALA A 49 3.03 -12.85 -26.81
N PHE A 50 3.78 -13.96 -26.86
CA PHE A 50 4.14 -14.75 -25.68
C PHE A 50 5.17 -14.02 -24.79
N GLN A 51 6.18 -13.38 -25.37
CA GLN A 51 7.13 -12.55 -24.63
C GLN A 51 6.44 -11.37 -23.91
N HIS A 52 5.46 -10.73 -24.57
CA HIS A 52 4.60 -9.74 -23.92
C HIS A 52 3.75 -10.31 -22.79
N LEU A 53 3.26 -11.56 -22.94
CA LEU A 53 2.50 -12.26 -21.91
C LEU A 53 3.36 -12.52 -20.66
N ARG A 54 4.63 -12.93 -20.83
CA ARG A 54 5.55 -13.14 -19.70
C ARG A 54 5.91 -11.86 -18.95
N ALA A 55 6.17 -10.77 -19.68
CA ALA A 55 6.51 -9.49 -19.06
C ALA A 55 5.34 -8.89 -18.26
N GLY A 56 4.11 -8.97 -18.78
CA GLY A 56 2.92 -8.46 -18.09
C GLY A 56 2.54 -9.27 -16.84
N ASP A 57 2.79 -10.59 -16.85
CA ASP A 57 2.48 -11.50 -15.74
C ASP A 57 3.28 -11.16 -14.49
N ARG A 58 4.60 -10.97 -14.66
CA ARG A 58 5.49 -10.51 -13.58
C ARG A 58 4.99 -9.21 -12.95
N ARG A 59 4.64 -8.22 -13.77
CA ARG A 59 4.20 -6.92 -13.27
C ARG A 59 2.86 -6.99 -12.54
N ALA A 60 1.93 -7.82 -13.00
CA ALA A 60 0.67 -8.06 -12.32
C ALA A 60 0.90 -8.69 -10.92
N LEU A 61 1.77 -9.69 -10.81
CA LEU A 61 2.10 -10.32 -9.53
C LEU A 61 2.83 -9.36 -8.58
N GLU A 62 3.74 -8.52 -9.08
CA GLU A 62 4.40 -7.48 -8.29
C GLU A 62 3.39 -6.48 -7.71
N LEU A 63 2.40 -6.04 -8.51
CA LEU A 63 1.35 -5.12 -8.06
C LEU A 63 0.40 -5.77 -7.03
N ILE A 64 0.04 -7.05 -7.21
CA ILE A 64 -0.74 -7.81 -6.22
C ILE A 64 0.03 -7.89 -4.90
N SER A 65 1.32 -8.23 -4.96
CA SER A 65 2.18 -8.32 -3.77
C SER A 65 2.29 -6.98 -3.03
N GLN A 66 2.40 -5.85 -3.75
CA GLN A 66 2.43 -4.52 -3.12
C GLN A 66 1.12 -4.22 -2.38
N LEU A 67 -0.03 -4.52 -2.99
CA LEU A 67 -1.34 -4.35 -2.35
C LEU A 67 -1.49 -5.24 -1.10
N GLU A 68 -1.01 -6.48 -1.16
CA GLU A 68 -1.01 -7.39 -0.01
C GLU A 68 -0.09 -6.92 1.12
N GLU A 69 1.11 -6.45 0.78
CA GLU A 69 2.10 -5.95 1.73
C GLU A 69 1.58 -4.73 2.51
N ILE A 70 0.92 -3.78 1.82
CA ILE A 70 0.29 -2.62 2.47
C ILE A 70 -0.69 -3.07 3.55
N ARG A 71 -1.53 -4.07 3.25
CA ARG A 71 -2.48 -4.63 4.21
C ARG A 71 -1.78 -5.38 5.35
N GLN A 72 -0.83 -6.26 5.04
CA GLN A 72 -0.17 -7.10 6.04
C GLN A 72 0.65 -6.28 7.04
N LYS A 73 1.35 -5.26 6.56
CA LYS A 73 2.19 -4.37 7.38
C LYS A 73 1.43 -3.18 7.98
N ASN A 74 0.15 -3.01 7.63
CA ASN A 74 -0.65 -1.83 8.00
C ASN A 74 0.08 -0.52 7.64
N SER A 75 0.67 -0.50 6.44
CA SER A 75 1.52 0.60 6.00
C SER A 75 0.71 1.87 5.76
N ALA A 76 1.16 3.00 6.32
CA ALA A 76 0.53 4.28 6.09
C ALA A 76 0.69 4.71 4.63
N CYS A 77 -0.42 4.87 3.91
CA CYS A 77 -0.47 5.36 2.53
C CYS A 77 -1.81 6.05 2.27
N ASP A 78 -1.87 6.89 1.24
CA ASP A 78 -3.15 7.49 0.82
C ASP A 78 -3.98 6.48 0.01
N ILE A 79 -5.31 6.57 0.08
CA ILE A 79 -6.20 5.68 -0.68
C ILE A 79 -6.02 5.84 -2.19
N GLU A 80 -5.65 7.04 -2.66
CA GLU A 80 -5.38 7.30 -4.07
C GLU A 80 -4.16 6.51 -4.57
N TYR A 81 -3.17 6.24 -3.72
CA TYR A 81 -2.04 5.38 -4.07
C TYR A 81 -2.51 3.94 -4.30
N ILE A 82 -3.40 3.44 -3.44
CA ILE A 82 -4.00 2.10 -3.59
C ILE A 82 -4.85 2.02 -4.87
N ARG A 83 -5.69 3.04 -5.13
CA ARG A 83 -6.49 3.14 -6.36
C ARG A 83 -5.61 3.15 -7.60
N HIS A 84 -4.48 3.85 -7.54
CA HIS A 84 -3.49 3.89 -8.61
C HIS A 84 -2.86 2.52 -8.88
N LEU A 85 -2.39 1.82 -7.84
CA LEU A 85 -1.85 0.45 -7.97
C LEU A 85 -2.89 -0.52 -8.56
N LEU A 86 -4.15 -0.43 -8.11
CA LEU A 86 -5.23 -1.26 -8.65
C LEU A 86 -5.51 -0.94 -10.12
N GLY A 87 -5.50 0.34 -10.51
CA GLY A 87 -5.67 0.75 -11.91
C GLY A 87 -4.51 0.29 -12.81
N LEU A 88 -3.28 0.29 -12.29
CA LEU A 88 -2.14 -0.32 -13.00
C LEU A 88 -2.35 -1.82 -13.16
N LEU A 89 -2.83 -2.52 -12.14
CA LEU A 89 -3.09 -3.96 -12.21
C LEU A 89 -4.18 -4.29 -13.24
N ASP A 90 -5.30 -3.54 -13.24
CA ASP A 90 -6.38 -3.67 -14.23
C ASP A 90 -5.85 -3.49 -15.67
N TYR A 91 -5.00 -2.48 -15.88
CA TYR A 91 -4.35 -2.25 -17.18
C TYR A 91 -3.45 -3.42 -17.61
N GLU A 92 -2.56 -3.90 -16.72
CA GLU A 92 -1.65 -4.99 -17.03
C GLU A 92 -2.42 -6.29 -17.34
N ILE A 93 -3.47 -6.62 -16.58
CA ILE A 93 -4.31 -7.79 -16.85
C ILE A 93 -5.06 -7.64 -18.18
N GLN A 94 -5.55 -6.45 -18.50
CA GLN A 94 -6.16 -6.20 -19.79
C GLN A 94 -5.16 -6.46 -20.93
N VAL A 95 -3.91 -6.00 -20.82
CA VAL A 95 -2.86 -6.25 -21.80
C VAL A 95 -2.59 -7.76 -21.96
N LEU A 96 -2.51 -8.49 -20.84
CA LEU A 96 -2.32 -9.95 -20.83
C LEU A 96 -3.46 -10.69 -21.55
N ILE A 97 -4.71 -10.34 -21.26
CA ILE A 97 -5.87 -10.94 -21.90
C ILE A 97 -5.86 -10.64 -23.41
N GLU A 98 -5.56 -9.41 -23.81
CA GLU A 98 -5.49 -9.06 -25.23
C GLU A 98 -4.37 -9.81 -25.96
N ALA A 99 -3.23 -10.04 -25.31
CA ALA A 99 -2.15 -10.87 -25.84
C ALA A 99 -2.63 -12.32 -26.07
N LEU A 100 -3.29 -12.94 -25.09
CA LEU A 100 -3.81 -14.30 -25.19
C LEU A 100 -4.94 -14.44 -26.23
N VAL A 101 -5.86 -13.47 -26.30
CA VAL A 101 -6.95 -13.45 -27.27
C VAL A 101 -6.43 -13.44 -28.72
N ARG A 102 -5.25 -12.85 -28.97
CA ARG A 102 -4.60 -12.92 -30.30
C ARG A 102 -4.22 -14.35 -30.71
N PHE A 103 -3.99 -15.26 -29.77
CA PHE A 103 -3.70 -16.67 -30.09
C PHE A 103 -4.95 -17.39 -30.59
N ASN A 104 -6.08 -17.19 -29.90
CA ASN A 104 -7.36 -17.82 -30.23
C ASN A 104 -8.55 -16.93 -29.78
N PRO A 105 -9.09 -16.09 -30.68
CA PRO A 105 -10.11 -15.11 -30.32
C PRO A 105 -11.43 -15.71 -29.82
N VAL A 106 -11.79 -16.90 -30.29
CA VAL A 106 -13.05 -17.57 -29.94
C VAL A 106 -12.95 -18.20 -28.56
N LYS A 107 -11.85 -18.92 -28.29
CA LYS A 107 -11.64 -19.66 -27.03
C LYS A 107 -11.53 -18.73 -25.82
N TYR A 108 -10.87 -17.57 -25.99
CA TYR A 108 -10.51 -16.69 -24.87
C TYR A 108 -11.38 -15.44 -24.72
N ALA A 109 -12.40 -15.26 -25.58
CA ALA A 109 -13.26 -14.07 -25.56
C ALA A 109 -13.91 -13.79 -24.20
N LEU A 110 -14.24 -14.85 -23.44
CA LEU A 110 -14.92 -14.75 -22.15
C LEU A 110 -14.05 -14.14 -21.03
N LEU A 111 -12.71 -14.20 -21.13
CA LEU A 111 -11.81 -13.64 -20.11
C LEU A 111 -12.06 -12.15 -19.86
N ARG A 112 -12.40 -11.39 -20.92
CA ARG A 112 -12.73 -9.96 -20.80
C ARG A 112 -13.92 -9.69 -19.88
N ASN A 113 -14.87 -10.62 -19.79
CA ASN A 113 -16.06 -10.47 -18.96
C ASN A 113 -15.74 -10.76 -17.49
N TYR A 114 -14.97 -11.83 -17.23
CA TYR A 114 -14.52 -12.17 -15.87
C TYR A 114 -13.57 -11.11 -15.31
N HIS A 115 -12.66 -10.60 -16.14
CA HIS A 115 -11.82 -9.46 -15.80
C HIS A 115 -12.64 -8.24 -15.39
N ARG A 116 -13.54 -7.77 -16.27
CA ARG A 116 -14.42 -6.64 -15.96
C ARG A 116 -15.23 -6.85 -14.68
N LYS A 117 -15.72 -8.07 -14.44
CA LYS A 117 -16.49 -8.40 -13.24
C LYS A 117 -15.67 -8.21 -11.96
N TYR A 118 -14.48 -8.81 -11.87
CA TYR A 118 -13.68 -8.74 -10.65
C TYR A 118 -12.95 -7.40 -10.48
N ALA A 119 -12.49 -6.79 -11.57
CA ALA A 119 -11.97 -5.41 -11.54
C ALA A 119 -13.05 -4.44 -11.04
N PHE A 120 -14.29 -4.55 -11.53
CA PHE A 120 -15.41 -3.74 -11.04
C PHE A 120 -15.61 -3.91 -9.52
N TYR A 121 -15.65 -5.13 -9.00
CA TYR A 121 -15.82 -5.34 -7.55
C TYR A 121 -14.65 -4.81 -6.72
N ALA A 122 -13.41 -4.96 -7.20
CA ALA A 122 -12.24 -4.41 -6.54
C ALA A 122 -12.27 -2.87 -6.50
N HIS A 123 -12.56 -2.22 -7.63
CA HIS A 123 -12.67 -0.76 -7.70
C HIS A 123 -13.86 -0.24 -6.87
N MET A 124 -14.99 -0.94 -6.90
CA MET A 124 -16.18 -0.58 -6.11
C MET A 124 -15.90 -0.65 -4.60
N ALA A 125 -15.11 -1.61 -4.13
CA ALA A 125 -14.71 -1.69 -2.72
C ALA A 125 -13.87 -0.48 -2.27
N LEU A 126 -13.07 0.07 -3.19
CA LEU A 126 -12.28 1.29 -2.94
C LEU A 126 -13.05 2.58 -3.24
N ALA A 127 -14.22 2.53 -3.86
CA ALA A 127 -14.96 3.72 -4.25
C ALA A 127 -15.45 4.53 -3.03
N GLU A 128 -15.61 5.83 -3.26
CA GLU A 128 -16.27 6.77 -2.34
C GLU A 128 -17.30 7.55 -3.14
N ASP A 129 -18.37 7.96 -2.48
CA ASP A 129 -19.40 8.79 -3.11
C ASP A 129 -18.79 10.14 -3.47
N ASP A 130 -19.17 10.69 -4.63
CA ASP A 130 -18.71 12.01 -5.01
C ASP A 130 -19.17 13.05 -3.98
N PRO A 131 -18.27 13.96 -3.55
CA PRO A 131 -18.63 14.97 -2.56
C PRO A 131 -19.68 15.92 -3.12
N LYS A 132 -20.63 16.31 -2.27
CA LYS A 132 -21.68 17.25 -2.63
C LYS A 132 -21.11 18.65 -2.86
N THR A 133 -21.36 19.21 -4.05
CA THR A 133 -20.94 20.57 -4.45
C THR A 133 -22.11 21.53 -4.58
N ASP A 134 -23.34 21.09 -4.32
CA ASP A 134 -24.55 21.93 -4.33
C ASP A 134 -24.70 22.73 -3.02
N PRO A 135 -25.34 23.92 -3.04
CA PRO A 135 -25.57 24.72 -1.83
C PRO A 135 -26.33 23.94 -0.75
N PRO A 136 -26.21 24.32 0.54
CA PRO A 136 -25.72 25.62 1.02
C PRO A 136 -24.20 25.70 1.15
N TYR A 137 -23.62 26.83 0.74
CA TYR A 137 -22.20 27.15 0.90
C TYR A 137 -21.93 27.94 2.18
N VAL A 138 -22.90 28.74 2.64
CA VAL A 138 -22.80 29.55 3.85
C VAL A 138 -23.99 29.33 4.77
N LEU A 139 -23.70 29.01 6.03
CA LEU A 139 -24.71 28.85 7.08
C LEU A 139 -24.37 29.72 8.30
N GLY A 140 -25.37 30.31 8.93
CA GLY A 140 -25.19 31.06 10.19
C GLY A 140 -25.03 30.11 11.38
N LEU A 141 -24.28 30.53 12.40
CA LEU A 141 -24.12 29.77 13.64
C LEU A 141 -25.42 29.65 14.45
N ASP A 142 -26.38 30.52 14.21
CA ASP A 142 -27.72 30.50 14.79
C ASP A 142 -28.63 29.40 14.21
N GLN A 143 -28.22 28.78 13.11
CA GLN A 143 -28.95 27.69 12.45
C GLN A 143 -28.53 26.32 12.97
N GLU A 144 -29.28 25.28 12.64
CA GLU A 144 -28.90 23.90 12.94
C GLU A 144 -27.78 23.42 12.03
N LEU A 145 -26.61 23.13 12.60
CA LEU A 145 -25.43 22.69 11.85
C LEU A 145 -25.09 21.23 12.17
N SER A 146 -24.87 20.42 11.13
CA SER A 146 -24.27 19.10 11.27
C SER A 146 -22.75 19.18 11.16
N GLU A 147 -22.05 18.29 11.86
CA GLU A 147 -20.58 18.19 11.75
C GLU A 147 -20.15 17.94 10.30
N SER A 148 -20.86 17.12 9.53
CA SER A 148 -20.55 16.87 8.12
C SER A 148 -20.56 18.12 7.22
N LEU A 149 -21.28 19.17 7.59
CA LEU A 149 -21.38 20.42 6.83
C LEU A 149 -20.51 21.54 7.42
N ALA A 150 -20.44 21.65 8.74
CA ALA A 150 -19.81 22.76 9.44
C ALA A 150 -18.53 22.38 10.20
N GLY A 151 -18.20 21.09 10.24
CA GLY A 151 -17.05 20.49 10.90
C GLY A 151 -17.06 20.54 12.43
N GLY A 152 -15.94 20.13 13.01
CA GLY A 152 -15.81 19.79 14.43
C GLY A 152 -15.98 20.96 15.40
N LYS A 153 -15.65 22.19 15.00
CA LYS A 153 -15.74 23.36 15.90
C LYS A 153 -17.07 24.08 15.79
N ALA A 154 -17.54 24.32 14.57
CA ALA A 154 -18.70 25.17 14.37
C ALA A 154 -20.04 24.46 14.68
N ALA A 155 -20.15 23.16 14.42
CA ALA A 155 -21.37 22.42 14.74
C ALA A 155 -21.68 22.40 16.26
N PRO A 156 -20.70 22.13 17.16
CA PRO A 156 -20.92 22.29 18.59
C PRO A 156 -21.31 23.72 19.00
N LEU A 157 -20.64 24.75 18.46
CA LEU A 157 -20.97 26.15 18.77
C LEU A 157 -22.41 26.51 18.41
N SER A 158 -22.89 26.07 17.24
CA SER A 158 -24.27 26.25 16.82
C SER A 158 -25.27 25.63 17.81
N ARG A 159 -24.99 24.41 18.28
CA ARG A 159 -25.80 23.76 19.32
C ARG A 159 -25.79 24.57 20.63
N LEU A 160 -24.63 25.07 21.06
CA LEU A 160 -24.50 25.86 22.29
C LEU A 160 -25.31 27.17 22.23
N ILE A 161 -25.38 27.81 21.07
CA ILE A 161 -26.20 29.01 20.84
C ILE A 161 -27.68 28.66 20.93
N ARG A 162 -28.15 27.67 20.17
CA ARG A 162 -29.57 27.35 20.01
C ARG A 162 -30.21 26.73 21.25
N ASP A 163 -29.51 25.78 21.87
CA ASP A 163 -30.11 24.90 22.87
C ASP A 163 -29.79 25.31 24.31
N PHE A 164 -28.71 26.09 24.53
CA PHE A 164 -28.17 26.37 25.86
C PHE A 164 -27.96 27.86 26.18
N ASP A 165 -28.27 28.76 25.24
CA ASP A 165 -28.13 30.22 25.40
C ASP A 165 -26.73 30.62 25.91
N ILE A 166 -25.70 29.96 25.37
CA ILE A 166 -24.30 30.26 25.70
C ILE A 166 -23.88 31.50 24.90
N PRO A 167 -23.18 32.47 25.52
CA PRO A 167 -22.75 33.69 24.85
C PRO A 167 -21.59 33.43 23.88
N VAL A 168 -21.88 32.83 22.73
CA VAL A 168 -20.95 32.67 21.62
C VAL A 168 -21.04 33.90 20.70
N PRO A 169 -19.93 34.40 20.14
CA PRO A 169 -19.97 35.42 19.10
C PRO A 169 -20.89 35.03 17.93
N ALA A 170 -21.64 35.99 17.40
CA ALA A 170 -22.36 35.79 16.15
C ALA A 170 -21.35 35.48 15.04
N GLY A 171 -21.70 34.58 14.13
CA GLY A 171 -20.80 34.13 13.08
C GLY A 171 -21.49 33.25 12.05
N MET A 172 -20.71 32.82 11.07
CA MET A 172 -21.15 31.94 9.99
C MET A 172 -20.06 30.93 9.64
N VAL A 173 -20.42 29.97 8.81
CA VAL A 173 -19.52 28.92 8.34
C VAL A 173 -19.58 28.85 6.83
N MET A 174 -18.41 28.87 6.19
CA MET A 174 -18.24 28.33 4.84
C MET A 174 -18.19 26.82 4.93
N THR A 175 -19.19 26.15 4.36
CA THR A 175 -19.43 24.71 4.55
C THR A 175 -18.41 23.85 3.83
N THR A 176 -18.37 22.56 4.18
CA THR A 176 -17.60 21.54 3.45
C THR A 176 -17.97 21.48 1.96
N ARG A 177 -19.22 21.82 1.60
CA ARG A 177 -19.67 21.88 0.21
C ARG A 177 -19.06 23.08 -0.54
N ALA A 178 -18.85 24.20 0.14
CA ALA A 178 -18.16 25.36 -0.42
C ALA A 178 -16.70 25.01 -0.79
N PHE A 179 -16.02 24.23 0.06
CA PHE A 179 -14.68 23.73 -0.22
C PHE A 179 -14.66 22.84 -1.48
N TYR A 180 -15.55 21.85 -1.59
CA TYR A 180 -15.61 21.01 -2.78
C TYR A 180 -16.06 21.77 -4.03
N ARG A 181 -16.94 22.76 -3.89
CA ARG A 181 -17.32 23.64 -5.00
C ARG A 181 -16.14 24.46 -5.51
N LEU A 182 -15.30 25.00 -4.61
CA LEU A 182 -14.07 25.70 -4.96
C LEU A 182 -13.14 24.79 -5.79
N LEU A 183 -12.91 23.55 -5.35
CA LEU A 183 -12.07 22.61 -6.09
C LEU A 183 -12.65 22.25 -7.46
N ALA A 184 -13.95 21.95 -7.51
CA ALA A 184 -14.62 21.55 -8.74
C ALA A 184 -14.67 22.67 -9.79
N ALA A 185 -14.92 23.91 -9.38
CA ALA A 185 -14.97 25.06 -10.28
C ALA A 185 -13.60 25.43 -10.88
N ASN A 186 -12.50 24.95 -10.26
CA ASN A 186 -11.13 25.19 -10.71
C ASN A 186 -10.47 23.93 -11.31
N ASP A 187 -11.25 22.87 -11.61
CA ASP A 187 -10.75 21.59 -12.14
C ASP A 187 -9.66 20.93 -11.27
N LEU A 188 -9.64 21.23 -9.97
CA LEU A 188 -8.60 20.78 -9.05
C LEU A 188 -8.85 19.37 -8.52
N THR A 189 -10.10 18.87 -8.49
CA THR A 189 -10.46 17.59 -7.86
C THR A 189 -9.61 16.42 -8.36
N ALA A 190 -9.59 16.19 -9.68
CA ALA A 190 -8.80 15.09 -10.26
C ALA A 190 -7.28 15.34 -10.16
N TRP A 191 -6.85 16.60 -10.13
CA TRP A 191 -5.44 16.93 -9.97
C TRP A 191 -4.94 16.65 -8.54
N VAL A 192 -5.73 17.01 -7.52
CA VAL A 192 -5.46 16.68 -6.11
C VAL A 192 -5.33 15.17 -5.94
N GLN A 193 -6.28 14.40 -6.48
CA GLN A 193 -6.23 12.93 -6.42
C GLN A 193 -4.94 12.37 -7.02
N ARG A 194 -4.48 12.90 -8.17
CA ARG A 194 -3.20 12.49 -8.77
C ARG A 194 -1.99 12.83 -7.92
N GLN A 195 -1.99 13.96 -7.22
CA GLN A 195 -0.90 14.29 -6.29
C GLN A 195 -0.90 13.36 -5.08
N LEU A 196 -2.06 13.10 -4.49
CA LEU A 196 -2.20 12.17 -3.36
C LEU A 196 -1.84 10.72 -3.75
N ALA A 197 -2.07 10.32 -5.01
CA ALA A 197 -1.68 9.02 -5.54
C ALA A 197 -0.18 8.76 -5.55
N ARG A 198 0.67 9.78 -5.32
CA ARG A 198 2.12 9.63 -5.18
C ARG A 198 2.54 9.24 -3.76
N ILE A 199 1.64 9.35 -2.78
CA ILE A 199 1.96 9.18 -1.37
C ILE A 199 1.80 7.71 -0.94
N GLY A 200 2.84 6.92 -1.23
CA GLY A 200 2.96 5.52 -0.82
C GLY A 200 3.76 5.28 0.47
N PRO A 201 3.82 4.04 0.96
CA PRO A 201 4.49 3.66 2.22
C PRO A 201 5.97 4.05 2.33
N ASN A 202 6.68 4.10 1.21
CA ASN A 202 8.13 4.31 1.15
C ASN A 202 8.50 5.73 0.71
N ASN A 203 7.52 6.59 0.42
CA ASN A 203 7.74 7.89 -0.26
C ASN A 203 7.41 9.09 0.62
N HIS A 204 7.61 8.99 1.95
CA HIS A 204 7.31 10.08 2.87
C HIS A 204 8.11 11.36 2.58
N SER A 205 9.26 11.26 1.91
CA SER A 205 10.05 12.42 1.48
C SER A 205 9.31 13.32 0.48
N GLU A 206 8.36 12.78 -0.28
CA GLU A 206 7.56 13.56 -1.27
C GLU A 206 6.44 14.37 -0.62
N ILE A 207 6.06 14.10 0.63
CA ILE A 207 4.91 14.75 1.30
C ILE A 207 5.08 16.27 1.32
N ASN A 208 6.28 16.78 1.56
CA ASN A 208 6.53 18.22 1.60
C ASN A 208 6.32 18.87 0.22
N GLU A 209 6.82 18.25 -0.85
CA GLU A 209 6.64 18.75 -2.22
C GLU A 209 5.16 18.73 -2.62
N ILE A 210 4.49 17.60 -2.38
CA ILE A 210 3.07 17.41 -2.69
C ILE A 210 2.22 18.39 -1.89
N SER A 211 2.51 18.56 -0.60
CA SER A 211 1.84 19.52 0.27
C SER A 211 1.98 20.95 -0.26
N GLN A 212 3.17 21.37 -0.65
CA GLN A 212 3.40 22.71 -1.21
C GLN A 212 2.61 22.91 -2.51
N ALA A 213 2.62 21.93 -3.40
CA ALA A 213 1.86 21.99 -4.65
C ALA A 213 0.35 22.08 -4.39
N LEU A 214 -0.18 21.24 -3.49
CA LEU A 214 -1.59 21.22 -3.12
C LEU A 214 -2.03 22.53 -2.47
N GLN A 215 -1.25 23.04 -1.50
CA GLN A 215 -1.54 24.31 -0.85
C GLN A 215 -1.54 25.46 -1.85
N PHE A 216 -0.51 25.55 -2.69
CA PHE A 216 -0.42 26.57 -3.73
C PHE A 216 -1.63 26.54 -4.68
N ALA A 217 -2.03 25.35 -5.16
CA ALA A 217 -3.16 25.21 -6.07
C ALA A 217 -4.48 25.68 -5.45
N VAL A 218 -4.71 25.41 -4.15
CA VAL A 218 -5.92 25.87 -3.44
C VAL A 218 -5.85 27.36 -3.17
N THR A 219 -4.69 27.89 -2.79
CA THR A 219 -4.48 29.33 -2.55
C THR A 219 -4.65 30.14 -3.83
N GLU A 220 -4.20 29.66 -4.98
CA GLU A 220 -4.33 30.35 -6.27
C GLU A 220 -5.69 30.11 -6.97
N ALA A 221 -6.57 29.30 -6.39
CA ALA A 221 -7.88 29.03 -6.96
C ALA A 221 -8.71 30.31 -7.11
N GLN A 222 -9.42 30.43 -8.23
CA GLN A 222 -10.38 31.52 -8.45
C GLN A 222 -11.63 31.25 -7.62
N MET A 223 -12.09 32.26 -6.88
CA MET A 223 -13.33 32.16 -6.12
C MET A 223 -14.54 32.11 -7.07
N PRO A 224 -15.40 31.09 -6.96
CA PRO A 224 -16.63 31.04 -7.75
C PRO A 224 -17.60 32.16 -7.34
N PRO A 225 -18.25 32.87 -8.28
CA PRO A 225 -19.14 33.99 -7.96
C PRO A 225 -20.27 33.63 -7.01
N GLU A 226 -20.81 32.42 -7.09
CA GLU A 226 -21.85 31.92 -6.18
C GLU A 226 -21.36 31.79 -4.73
N LEU A 227 -20.08 31.44 -4.50
CA LEU A 227 -19.50 31.39 -3.16
C LEU A 227 -19.31 32.81 -2.61
N GLU A 228 -18.81 33.73 -3.44
CA GLU A 228 -18.64 35.14 -3.05
C GLU A 228 -19.99 35.77 -2.67
N ASN A 229 -21.02 35.57 -3.51
CA ASN A 229 -22.34 36.14 -3.28
C ASN A 229 -22.99 35.61 -1.99
N GLU A 230 -22.90 34.30 -1.72
CA GLU A 230 -23.45 33.72 -0.49
C GLU A 230 -22.65 34.15 0.76
N PHE A 231 -21.33 34.29 0.64
CA PHE A 231 -20.46 34.84 1.69
C PHE A 231 -20.86 36.26 2.04
N LEU A 232 -20.91 37.16 1.06
CA LEU A 232 -21.25 38.58 1.27
C LEU A 232 -22.69 38.73 1.81
N SER A 233 -23.62 37.89 1.34
CA SER A 233 -24.99 37.83 1.88
C SER A 233 -25.03 37.35 3.33
N GLY A 234 -24.14 36.43 3.72
CA GLY A 234 -23.95 36.02 5.12
C GLY A 234 -23.42 37.14 5.99
N ILE A 235 -22.37 37.85 5.53
CA ILE A 235 -21.78 39.00 6.22
C ILE A 235 -22.81 40.13 6.44
N ASN A 236 -23.61 40.45 5.41
CA ASN A 236 -24.65 41.47 5.50
C ASN A 236 -25.75 41.07 6.51
N ARG A 237 -26.19 39.81 6.51
CA ARG A 237 -27.15 39.30 7.51
C ARG A 237 -26.66 39.42 8.95
N LEU A 238 -25.34 39.29 9.15
CA LEU A 238 -24.72 39.45 10.46
C LEU A 238 -24.46 40.93 10.83
N GLY A 239 -24.52 41.85 9.86
CA GLY A 239 -24.25 43.28 10.06
C GLY A 239 -22.78 43.57 10.41
N ILE A 240 -21.84 42.81 9.83
CA ILE A 240 -20.40 42.89 10.12
C ILE A 240 -19.56 43.27 8.88
N GLU A 241 -20.13 44.02 7.94
CA GLU A 241 -19.52 44.33 6.63
C GLU A 241 -18.19 45.08 6.72
N ASN A 242 -17.95 45.82 7.80
CA ASN A 242 -16.75 46.63 7.99
C ASN A 242 -15.87 46.14 9.16
N GLU A 243 -16.22 45.00 9.76
CA GLU A 243 -15.50 44.46 10.90
C GLU A 243 -14.36 43.54 10.43
N PRO A 244 -13.18 43.59 11.06
CA PRO A 244 -12.13 42.62 10.80
C PRO A 244 -12.60 41.23 11.22
N LEU A 245 -12.34 40.21 10.41
CA LEU A 245 -12.83 38.84 10.65
C LEU A 245 -11.72 37.89 11.14
N ALA A 246 -12.14 36.90 11.92
CA ALA A 246 -11.37 35.72 12.28
C ALA A 246 -11.89 34.52 11.47
N LEU A 247 -11.03 33.95 10.64
CA LEU A 247 -11.29 32.75 9.85
C LEU A 247 -10.53 31.58 10.46
N ARG A 248 -11.26 30.56 10.93
CA ARG A 248 -10.73 29.41 11.66
C ARG A 248 -11.10 28.11 10.95
N SER A 249 -10.18 27.15 10.95
CA SER A 249 -10.51 25.79 10.51
C SER A 249 -11.59 25.19 11.39
N SER A 250 -12.50 24.50 10.73
CA SER A 250 -13.48 23.61 11.34
C SER A 250 -13.61 22.41 10.41
N ALA A 251 -12.56 21.60 10.30
CA ALA A 251 -12.60 20.38 9.51
C ALA A 251 -13.47 19.32 10.21
N VAL A 252 -14.05 18.40 9.44
CA VAL A 252 -14.75 17.24 10.01
C VAL A 252 -13.74 16.35 10.74
N GLY A 253 -14.08 15.93 11.95
CA GLY A 253 -13.19 15.13 12.78
C GLY A 253 -11.98 15.88 13.36
N GLU A 254 -11.94 17.22 13.26
CA GLU A 254 -10.84 18.03 13.83
C GLU A 254 -10.67 17.82 15.35
N ASP A 255 -11.79 17.57 16.05
CA ASP A 255 -11.86 17.37 17.50
C ASP A 255 -12.02 15.89 17.95
N LEU A 256 -11.89 14.90 17.03
CA LEU A 256 -11.88 13.46 17.38
C LEU A 256 -10.45 12.99 17.76
N GLN A 257 -10.37 11.95 18.61
CA GLN A 257 -9.15 11.42 19.28
C GLN A 257 -7.86 11.58 18.47
N ALA A 258 -6.86 12.23 19.09
CA ALA A 258 -5.61 12.75 18.50
C ALA A 258 -5.81 13.96 17.56
N SER A 259 -6.45 15.01 18.07
CA SER A 259 -6.89 16.21 17.34
C SER A 259 -5.95 16.75 16.26
N PHE A 260 -6.52 17.13 15.11
CA PHE A 260 -5.89 18.06 14.14
C PHE A 260 -5.68 19.47 14.71
N ALA A 261 -6.09 19.72 15.95
CA ALA A 261 -6.02 21.04 16.55
C ALA A 261 -4.58 21.58 16.61
N GLY A 262 -4.46 22.89 16.43
CA GLY A 262 -3.18 23.59 16.24
C GLY A 262 -2.46 23.35 14.90
N GLN A 263 -2.97 22.47 14.02
CA GLN A 263 -2.27 22.10 12.77
C GLN A 263 -2.77 22.87 11.55
N PHE A 264 -4.03 23.29 11.58
CA PHE A 264 -4.65 24.07 10.52
C PHE A 264 -4.47 25.56 10.74
N LYS A 265 -4.44 26.30 9.64
CA LYS A 265 -4.21 27.74 9.65
C LYS A 265 -5.42 28.45 10.25
N THR A 266 -5.16 29.41 11.14
CA THR A 266 -6.13 30.43 11.55
C THR A 266 -5.64 31.79 11.06
N CYS A 267 -6.57 32.61 10.54
CA CYS A 267 -6.30 33.97 10.11
C CYS A 267 -7.14 34.92 10.98
N LEU A 268 -6.48 35.77 11.78
CA LEU A 268 -7.15 36.77 12.60
C LEU A 268 -7.03 38.17 12.01
N ASN A 269 -7.95 39.05 12.41
CA ASN A 269 -7.93 40.47 12.08
C ASN A 269 -7.89 40.74 10.56
N VAL A 270 -8.65 39.94 9.80
CA VAL A 270 -8.66 39.99 8.33
C VAL A 270 -9.62 41.08 7.85
N GLY A 271 -9.08 42.09 7.15
CA GLY A 271 -9.86 43.16 6.52
C GLY A 271 -10.67 42.70 5.30
N PRO A 272 -11.71 43.44 4.89
CA PRO A 272 -12.59 43.10 3.76
C PRO A 272 -11.87 42.79 2.45
N GLU A 273 -10.75 43.44 2.20
CA GLU A 273 -9.93 43.26 1.00
C GLU A 273 -9.23 41.89 0.93
N ASN A 274 -9.14 41.17 2.05
CA ASN A 274 -8.38 39.93 2.18
C ASN A 274 -9.23 38.71 2.59
N TRP A 275 -10.56 38.83 2.72
CA TRP A 275 -11.42 37.75 3.22
C TRP A 275 -11.31 36.45 2.43
N PHE A 276 -11.37 36.53 1.10
CA PHE A 276 -11.31 35.36 0.23
C PHE A 276 -9.92 34.72 0.20
N GLU A 277 -8.88 35.55 0.26
CA GLU A 277 -7.51 35.07 0.35
C GLU A 277 -7.28 34.32 1.67
N ALA A 278 -7.75 34.88 2.79
CA ALA A 278 -7.73 34.20 4.07
C ALA A 278 -8.55 32.89 4.06
N TYR A 279 -9.73 32.86 3.44
CA TYR A 279 -10.52 31.64 3.31
C TYR A 279 -9.75 30.54 2.56
N LYS A 280 -9.13 30.88 1.42
CA LYS A 280 -8.32 29.92 0.65
C LYS A 280 -7.09 29.45 1.43
N GLN A 281 -6.44 30.32 2.20
CA GLN A 281 -5.32 29.93 3.07
C GLN A 281 -5.74 28.94 4.17
N VAL A 282 -6.88 29.17 4.82
CA VAL A 282 -7.44 28.22 5.79
C VAL A 282 -7.82 26.90 5.10
N ALA A 283 -8.48 26.97 3.94
CA ALA A 283 -8.84 25.80 3.14
C ALA A 283 -7.62 24.98 2.70
N ALA A 284 -6.57 25.65 2.24
CA ALA A 284 -5.31 25.05 1.81
C ALA A 284 -4.61 24.30 2.96
N SER A 285 -4.76 24.78 4.20
CA SER A 285 -4.12 24.14 5.36
C SER A 285 -4.54 22.68 5.58
N LYS A 286 -5.68 22.24 5.00
CA LYS A 286 -6.06 20.82 4.89
C LYS A 286 -4.92 19.95 4.36
N TYR A 287 -4.11 20.50 3.45
CA TYR A 287 -3.01 19.81 2.78
C TYR A 287 -1.63 20.18 3.34
N SER A 288 -1.54 20.70 4.57
CA SER A 288 -0.24 20.89 5.24
C SER A 288 0.48 19.55 5.40
N PRO A 289 1.83 19.51 5.47
CA PRO A 289 2.57 18.24 5.55
C PRO A 289 2.12 17.41 6.76
N HIS A 290 1.87 18.10 7.87
CA HIS A 290 1.38 17.51 9.11
C HIS A 290 -0.03 16.92 8.96
N ALA A 291 -0.97 17.68 8.38
CA ALA A 291 -2.34 17.21 8.18
C ALA A 291 -2.42 15.98 7.27
N ILE A 292 -1.64 15.94 6.19
CA ILE A 292 -1.53 14.79 5.30
C ILE A 292 -0.98 13.58 6.07
N HIS A 293 0.13 13.76 6.78
CA HIS A 293 0.78 12.68 7.53
C HIS A 293 -0.12 12.11 8.62
N TYR A 294 -0.80 12.97 9.37
CA TYR A 294 -1.77 12.57 10.38
C TYR A 294 -2.90 11.73 9.76
N ARG A 295 -3.54 12.25 8.71
CA ARG A 295 -4.64 11.57 8.00
C ARG A 295 -4.24 10.18 7.53
N MET A 296 -3.06 10.05 6.92
CA MET A 296 -2.52 8.77 6.46
C MET A 296 -2.27 7.80 7.61
N ARG A 297 -1.71 8.27 8.74
CA ARG A 297 -1.44 7.42 9.90
C ARG A 297 -2.71 6.91 10.57
N GLN A 298 -3.76 7.72 10.62
CA GLN A 298 -5.08 7.27 11.08
C GLN A 298 -5.81 6.42 10.03
N GLY A 299 -5.26 6.32 8.82
CA GLY A 299 -5.86 5.67 7.67
C GLY A 299 -7.24 6.23 7.31
N PHE A 300 -7.37 7.56 7.40
CA PHE A 300 -8.51 8.31 6.88
C PHE A 300 -8.29 8.66 5.40
N THR A 301 -9.37 8.75 4.64
CA THR A 301 -9.32 9.25 3.25
C THR A 301 -9.39 10.77 3.24
N ASP A 302 -8.97 11.40 2.13
CA ASP A 302 -9.11 12.86 1.95
C ASP A 302 -10.56 13.35 2.09
N GLN A 303 -11.53 12.51 1.75
CA GLN A 303 -12.96 12.82 1.82
C GLN A 303 -13.57 12.64 3.21
N MET A 304 -12.88 11.97 4.13
CA MET A 304 -13.33 11.83 5.52
C MET A 304 -13.06 13.08 6.37
N THR A 305 -12.15 13.95 5.92
CA THR A 305 -11.75 15.16 6.65
C THR A 305 -11.94 16.42 5.81
N PRO A 306 -13.13 16.69 5.24
CA PRO A 306 -13.37 17.91 4.47
C PRO A 306 -13.24 19.14 5.35
N MET A 307 -12.79 20.24 4.75
CA MET A 307 -12.60 21.51 5.44
C MET A 307 -13.89 22.33 5.40
N ALA A 308 -14.37 22.75 6.57
CA ALA A 308 -15.24 23.92 6.69
C ALA A 308 -14.47 25.05 7.38
N VAL A 309 -14.91 26.29 7.19
CA VAL A 309 -14.23 27.47 7.76
C VAL A 309 -15.22 28.28 8.58
N LEU A 310 -14.94 28.38 9.87
CA LEU A 310 -15.68 29.20 10.82
C LEU A 310 -15.24 30.66 10.69
N ILE A 311 -16.21 31.55 10.52
CA ILE A 311 -16.01 32.99 10.29
C ILE A 311 -16.75 33.75 11.39
N MET A 312 -16.01 34.55 12.14
CA MET A 312 -16.53 35.37 13.23
C MET A 312 -15.92 36.78 13.18
N PRO A 313 -16.58 37.81 13.71
CA PRO A 313 -15.94 39.10 13.93
C PRO A 313 -14.76 38.95 14.91
N THR A 314 -13.69 39.67 14.65
CA THR A 314 -12.52 39.71 15.54
C THR A 314 -12.90 40.51 16.78
N ILE A 315 -12.97 39.83 17.93
CA ILE A 315 -13.33 40.49 19.18
C ILE A 315 -12.05 40.89 19.91
N ALA A 316 -11.93 42.20 20.19
CA ALA A 316 -10.87 42.72 21.04
C ALA A 316 -11.04 42.19 22.48
N ALA A 317 -10.13 41.31 22.89
CA ALA A 317 -10.10 40.73 24.22
C ALA A 317 -9.37 41.67 25.19
N LYS A 318 -10.00 41.99 26.32
CA LYS A 318 -9.33 42.58 27.49
C LYS A 318 -8.52 41.51 28.21
N ILE A 319 -9.17 40.38 28.48
CA ILE A 319 -8.58 39.17 29.08
C ILE A 319 -9.13 37.99 28.30
N SER A 320 -8.32 36.98 28.09
CA SER A 320 -8.74 35.70 27.51
C SER A 320 -8.12 34.55 28.28
N GLY A 321 -8.67 33.36 28.09
CA GLY A 321 -8.20 32.21 28.84
C GLY A 321 -8.77 30.88 28.37
N ILE A 322 -8.25 29.84 29.01
CA ILE A 322 -8.69 28.46 28.86
C ILE A 322 -9.21 28.02 30.22
N LEU A 323 -10.45 27.54 30.26
CA LEU A 323 -11.11 26.97 31.42
C LEU A 323 -11.21 25.45 31.23
N TYR A 324 -10.60 24.71 32.15
CA TYR A 324 -10.90 23.30 32.34
C TYR A 324 -11.99 23.17 33.38
N THR A 325 -13.14 22.63 33.00
CA THR A 325 -14.27 22.48 33.93
C THR A 325 -13.94 21.48 35.05
N ARG A 326 -12.94 20.62 34.84
CA ARG A 326 -12.35 19.75 35.86
C ARG A 326 -10.84 19.87 35.81
N ASP A 327 -10.18 20.05 36.94
CA ASP A 327 -8.72 20.00 37.03
C ASP A 327 -8.26 18.53 36.94
N PRO A 328 -7.30 18.19 36.06
CA PRO A 328 -6.82 16.82 35.90
C PRO A 328 -6.22 16.19 37.16
N HIS A 329 -5.75 17.02 38.09
CA HIS A 329 -5.03 16.61 39.29
C HIS A 329 -5.95 16.64 40.51
N ARG A 330 -6.85 17.61 40.55
CA ARG A 330 -7.83 17.85 41.59
C ARG A 330 -9.24 17.82 41.01
N PRO A 331 -9.81 16.62 40.76
CA PRO A 331 -11.15 16.43 40.21
C PRO A 331 -12.27 17.25 40.86
N GLU A 332 -12.10 17.62 42.11
CA GLU A 332 -13.01 18.45 42.90
C GLU A 332 -12.98 19.94 42.49
N LEU A 333 -12.01 20.35 41.68
CA LEU A 333 -11.83 21.72 41.22
C LEU A 333 -12.08 21.85 39.71
N ALA A 334 -12.43 23.05 39.28
CA ALA A 334 -12.21 23.56 37.93
C ALA A 334 -11.06 24.58 37.96
N VAL A 335 -10.38 24.80 36.84
CA VAL A 335 -9.25 25.72 36.77
C VAL A 335 -9.28 26.54 35.49
N SER A 336 -9.08 27.85 35.60
CA SER A 336 -8.88 28.73 34.45
C SER A 336 -7.47 29.32 34.43
N TYR A 337 -6.82 29.24 33.28
CA TYR A 337 -5.57 29.94 32.96
C TYR A 337 -5.88 31.17 32.10
N MET A 338 -5.24 32.30 32.39
CA MET A 338 -5.63 33.60 31.83
C MET A 338 -4.42 34.42 31.37
N VAL A 339 -4.63 35.23 30.34
CA VAL A 339 -3.68 36.22 29.81
C VAL A 339 -4.39 37.53 29.48
N THR A 340 -3.69 38.66 29.55
CA THR A 340 -4.20 39.93 29.04
C THR A 340 -4.14 39.95 27.51
N GLY A 341 -5.17 40.47 26.84
CA GLY A 341 -5.23 40.50 25.39
C GLY A 341 -5.64 39.15 24.77
N SER A 342 -5.10 38.85 23.58
CA SER A 342 -5.42 37.64 22.80
C SER A 342 -4.91 36.36 23.48
N GLY A 343 -5.70 35.30 23.37
CA GLY A 343 -5.44 34.00 24.02
C GLY A 343 -4.61 33.03 23.17
N GLU A 344 -4.28 33.40 21.92
CA GLU A 344 -3.55 32.53 20.99
C GLU A 344 -2.23 32.03 21.57
N ASN A 345 -1.44 32.94 22.15
CA ASN A 345 -0.16 32.57 22.76
C ASN A 345 -0.34 31.54 23.87
N LEU A 346 -1.46 31.56 24.62
CA LEU A 346 -1.72 30.56 25.64
C LEU A 346 -2.08 29.19 25.04
N ALA A 347 -2.85 29.16 23.96
CA ALA A 347 -3.20 27.94 23.23
C ALA A 347 -1.98 27.30 22.56
N ASP A 348 -1.05 28.11 22.05
CA ASP A 348 0.16 27.71 21.32
C ASP A 348 1.34 27.30 22.22
N GLY A 349 1.19 27.30 23.55
CA GLY A 349 2.25 26.87 24.48
C GLY A 349 2.86 27.97 25.35
N GLY A 350 2.51 29.23 25.12
CA GLY A 350 2.98 30.37 25.87
C GLY A 350 2.52 30.42 27.33
N GLN A 351 3.18 31.25 28.12
CA GLN A 351 2.95 31.35 29.56
C GLN A 351 1.64 32.09 29.91
N TYR A 352 0.94 31.60 30.93
CA TYR A 352 -0.21 32.30 31.51
C TYR A 352 0.24 33.39 32.50
N GLN A 353 -0.58 34.42 32.67
CA GLN A 353 -0.34 35.54 33.58
C GLN A 353 -1.24 35.49 34.82
N GLY A 354 -2.39 34.82 34.71
CA GLY A 354 -3.36 34.64 35.79
C GLY A 354 -3.85 33.20 35.87
N ARG A 355 -4.26 32.78 37.08
CA ARG A 355 -4.90 31.50 37.36
C ARG A 355 -6.03 31.69 38.37
N ALA A 356 -7.15 31.02 38.15
CA ALA A 356 -8.25 30.91 39.10
C ALA A 356 -8.67 29.45 39.28
N ASP A 357 -8.75 29.00 40.54
CA ASP A 357 -9.31 27.70 40.90
C ASP A 357 -10.78 27.90 41.33
N PHE A 358 -11.66 26.95 41.02
CA PHE A 358 -13.07 26.96 41.41
C PHE A 358 -13.43 25.66 42.09
N ASP A 359 -14.05 25.72 43.27
CA ASP A 359 -14.49 24.54 43.99
C ASP A 359 -15.83 24.06 43.43
N ARG A 360 -15.87 22.83 42.93
CA ARG A 360 -17.06 22.28 42.25
C ARG A 360 -18.17 21.90 43.21
N GLN A 361 -17.87 21.57 44.47
CA GLN A 361 -18.87 21.17 45.46
C GLN A 361 -19.58 22.38 46.06
N SER A 362 -18.80 23.34 46.53
CA SER A 362 -19.28 24.58 47.14
C SER A 362 -19.72 25.62 46.10
N ARG A 363 -19.33 25.44 44.84
CA ARG A 363 -19.59 26.33 43.70
C ARG A 363 -19.06 27.75 43.91
N ARG A 364 -17.91 27.87 44.58
CA ARG A 364 -17.27 29.16 44.90
C ARG A 364 -15.92 29.30 44.19
N VAL A 365 -15.56 30.56 43.93
CA VAL A 365 -14.20 30.91 43.49
C VAL A 365 -13.23 30.61 44.64
N GLY A 366 -12.22 29.80 44.35
CA GLY A 366 -11.15 29.43 45.26
C GLY A 366 -9.97 30.40 45.15
N LYS A 367 -8.77 29.87 44.93
CA LYS A 367 -7.55 30.66 44.86
C LYS A 367 -7.44 31.37 43.51
N VAL A 368 -7.26 32.68 43.54
CA VAL A 368 -6.95 33.51 42.36
C VAL A 368 -5.54 34.08 42.51
N ALA A 369 -4.73 33.98 41.46
CA ALA A 369 -3.36 34.48 41.44
C ALA A 369 -3.06 35.13 40.08
N PRO A 370 -2.67 36.43 40.05
CA PRO A 370 -2.74 37.42 41.13
C PRO A 370 -4.17 37.64 41.68
N ARG A 371 -4.33 38.04 42.95
CA ARG A 371 -5.64 38.13 43.64
C ARG A 371 -6.70 38.95 42.88
N ASP A 372 -6.27 40.01 42.20
CA ASP A 372 -7.16 40.96 41.51
C ASP A 372 -7.03 40.89 39.98
N PHE A 373 -6.56 39.77 39.44
CA PHE A 373 -6.37 39.62 37.98
C PHE A 373 -7.70 39.73 37.21
N LEU A 374 -8.78 39.19 37.78
CA LEU A 374 -10.13 39.28 37.25
C LEU A 374 -11.14 39.43 38.40
N GLY A 375 -12.17 40.24 38.19
CA GLY A 375 -13.18 40.51 39.23
C GLY A 375 -13.98 39.27 39.63
N PRO A 376 -14.39 39.14 40.91
CA PRO A 376 -15.07 37.96 41.44
C PRO A 376 -16.37 37.65 40.68
N ASP A 377 -17.18 38.66 40.35
CA ASP A 377 -18.44 38.46 39.62
C ASP A 377 -18.22 37.84 38.22
N ILE A 378 -17.14 38.23 37.55
CA ILE A 378 -16.78 37.69 36.22
C ILE A 378 -16.29 36.24 36.38
N LEU A 379 -15.50 35.95 37.41
CA LEU A 379 -15.03 34.60 37.71
C LEU A 379 -16.19 33.66 38.06
N GLU A 380 -17.16 34.10 38.86
CA GLU A 380 -18.36 33.33 39.17
C GLU A 380 -19.21 33.06 37.93
N ASN A 381 -19.38 34.06 37.06
CA ASN A 381 -20.09 33.90 35.79
C ASN A 381 -19.37 32.92 34.86
N LEU A 382 -18.04 33.04 34.71
CA LEU A 382 -17.22 32.12 33.92
C LEU A 382 -17.35 30.68 34.41
N PHE A 383 -17.27 30.47 35.73
CA PHE A 383 -17.46 29.15 36.32
C PHE A 383 -18.88 28.60 36.07
N GLY A 384 -19.90 29.46 36.22
CA GLY A 384 -21.28 29.12 35.90
C GLY A 384 -21.46 28.68 34.44
N LEU A 385 -20.83 29.38 33.49
CA LEU A 385 -20.82 29.02 32.07
C LEU A 385 -20.11 27.69 31.83
N GLY A 386 -18.94 27.46 32.45
CA GLY A 386 -18.22 26.18 32.36
C GLY A 386 -19.07 25.00 32.83
N MET A 387 -19.80 25.14 33.94
CA MET A 387 -20.69 24.09 34.43
C MET A 387 -21.90 23.86 33.51
N LYS A 388 -22.43 24.92 32.87
CA LYS A 388 -23.47 24.77 31.84
C LYS A 388 -22.97 24.01 30.62
N LEU A 389 -21.74 24.30 30.15
CA LEU A 389 -21.10 23.62 29.03
C LEU A 389 -20.88 22.13 29.32
N GLU A 390 -20.39 21.79 30.51
CA GLU A 390 -20.24 20.40 30.95
C GLU A 390 -21.60 19.69 31.01
N HIS A 391 -22.65 20.35 31.50
CA HIS A 391 -24.00 19.78 31.47
C HIS A 391 -24.51 19.56 30.04
N ALA A 392 -24.31 20.54 29.15
CA ALA A 392 -24.67 20.44 27.74
C ALA A 392 -23.98 19.28 27.01
N ALA A 393 -22.75 18.96 27.43
CA ALA A 393 -21.97 17.83 26.92
C ALA A 393 -22.27 16.49 27.63
N GLY A 394 -23.38 16.37 28.35
CA GLY A 394 -23.76 15.12 29.03
C GLY A 394 -22.93 14.81 30.28
N ARG A 395 -22.46 15.85 30.99
CA ARG A 395 -21.58 15.79 32.18
C ARG A 395 -20.17 15.27 31.88
N VAL A 396 -19.73 15.43 30.65
CA VAL A 396 -18.34 15.19 30.27
C VAL A 396 -17.54 16.46 30.56
N PRO A 397 -16.42 16.40 31.32
CA PRO A 397 -15.56 17.56 31.54
C PRO A 397 -15.16 18.24 30.23
N GLN A 398 -15.02 19.56 30.24
CA GLN A 398 -14.77 20.37 29.05
C GLN A 398 -13.48 21.18 29.14
N ASP A 399 -12.83 21.35 28.00
CA ASP A 399 -11.80 22.33 27.68
C ASP A 399 -12.47 23.48 26.93
N VAL A 400 -12.47 24.67 27.54
CA VAL A 400 -13.27 25.82 27.09
C VAL A 400 -12.36 27.02 26.85
N GLU A 401 -12.35 27.51 25.60
CA GLU A 401 -11.72 28.77 25.25
C GLU A 401 -12.70 29.92 25.42
N TRP A 402 -12.29 30.97 26.13
CA TRP A 402 -13.14 32.10 26.44
C TRP A 402 -12.38 33.43 26.36
N LEU A 403 -13.13 34.52 26.18
CA LEU A 403 -12.62 35.88 26.31
C LEU A 403 -13.59 36.78 27.08
N LEU A 404 -13.04 37.83 27.66
CA LEU A 404 -13.74 39.00 28.16
C LEU A 404 -13.48 40.15 27.17
N ASP A 405 -14.52 40.62 26.49
CA ASP A 405 -14.37 41.72 25.53
C ASP A 405 -14.15 43.08 26.23
N THR A 406 -13.76 44.09 25.46
CA THR A 406 -13.54 45.45 25.97
C THR A 406 -14.80 46.11 26.53
N SER A 407 -15.99 45.60 26.19
CA SER A 407 -17.27 46.02 26.77
C SER A 407 -17.60 45.36 28.11
N GLY A 408 -16.78 44.40 28.56
CA GLY A 408 -16.96 43.67 29.81
C GLY A 408 -17.86 42.45 29.71
N LYS A 409 -18.17 41.95 28.50
CA LYS A 409 -18.98 40.74 28.31
C LYS A 409 -18.10 39.51 28.12
N LEU A 410 -18.45 38.43 28.82
CA LEU A 410 -17.83 37.11 28.63
C LEU A 410 -18.39 36.44 27.38
N ARG A 411 -17.49 35.86 26.58
CA ARG A 411 -17.83 35.11 25.37
C ARG A 411 -17.08 33.80 25.30
N ILE A 412 -17.76 32.75 24.85
CA ILE A 412 -17.18 31.42 24.62
C ILE A 412 -16.80 31.30 23.15
N LEU A 413 -15.56 30.90 22.88
CA LEU A 413 -15.01 30.76 21.53
C LEU A 413 -15.00 29.32 21.05
N GLN A 414 -14.77 28.37 21.97
CA GLN A 414 -14.74 26.94 21.70
C GLN A 414 -15.04 26.16 22.99
N SER A 415 -15.64 24.98 22.87
CA SER A 415 -15.79 24.01 23.95
C SER A 415 -15.63 22.61 23.38
N ARG A 416 -14.76 21.79 23.98
CA ARG A 416 -14.56 20.39 23.58
C ARG A 416 -14.43 19.48 24.80
N PRO A 417 -14.73 18.17 24.68
CA PRO A 417 -14.50 17.21 25.74
C PRO A 417 -13.03 17.21 26.19
N LEU A 418 -12.81 17.24 27.51
CA LEU A 418 -11.51 17.13 28.13
C LEU A 418 -11.20 15.63 28.31
N GLY A 419 -10.36 15.09 27.43
CA GLY A 419 -9.94 13.69 27.47
C GLY A 419 -9.02 13.40 28.65
N MET A 420 -9.61 13.05 29.80
CA MET A 420 -8.84 12.61 30.97
C MET A 420 -8.90 11.09 31.13
N PRO A 421 -7.76 10.38 31.18
CA PRO A 421 -7.71 9.17 31.96
C PRO A 421 -7.95 9.55 33.43
N VAL A 422 -8.90 8.91 34.08
CA VAL A 422 -9.11 9.06 35.53
C VAL A 422 -7.79 8.65 36.19
N ALA A 423 -7.07 9.61 36.76
CA ALA A 423 -5.93 9.30 37.60
C ALA A 423 -6.48 8.53 38.81
N ASP A 424 -6.02 7.29 38.99
CA ASP A 424 -6.08 6.66 40.31
C ASP A 424 -5.35 7.62 41.26
N THR A 425 -6.05 8.05 42.31
CA THR A 425 -5.48 8.89 43.36
C THR A 425 -4.19 8.23 43.88
N PRO A 426 -3.03 8.90 43.80
CA PRO A 426 -1.78 8.31 44.28
C PRO A 426 -1.79 8.33 45.81
N ASP A 427 -2.27 7.25 46.41
CA ASP A 427 -2.18 6.99 47.86
C ASP A 427 -0.82 6.37 48.26
N SER A 428 0.14 6.30 47.34
CA SER A 428 1.46 5.72 47.57
C SER A 428 2.56 6.78 47.69
N GLN A 429 3.33 6.71 48.77
CA GLN A 429 4.60 7.44 48.90
C GLN A 429 5.52 7.10 47.71
N PRO A 430 6.29 8.07 47.19
CA PRO A 430 7.18 7.85 46.06
C PRO A 430 8.25 6.79 46.40
N ASP A 431 8.38 5.77 45.55
CA ASP A 431 9.34 4.65 45.67
C ASP A 431 10.76 5.03 45.18
N TYR A 432 11.21 6.24 45.52
CA TYR A 432 12.55 6.74 45.13
C TYR A 432 13.09 7.79 46.13
N PRO A 433 14.41 7.85 46.36
CA PRO A 433 15.01 8.81 47.29
C PRO A 433 15.01 10.23 46.71
N GLU A 434 14.87 11.26 47.57
CA GLU A 434 14.92 12.66 47.13
C GLU A 434 16.24 13.03 46.43
N SER A 435 17.35 12.37 46.79
CA SER A 435 18.65 12.56 46.16
C SER A 435 18.68 12.16 44.67
N ALA A 436 17.69 11.40 44.20
CA ALA A 436 17.58 11.01 42.79
C ALA A 436 16.90 12.08 41.91
N VAL A 437 16.27 13.09 42.51
CA VAL A 437 15.56 14.14 41.75
C VAL A 437 16.58 15.07 41.08
N LEU A 438 16.62 15.04 39.76
CA LEU A 438 17.45 15.95 38.95
C LEU A 438 16.77 17.31 38.79
N ILE A 439 15.48 17.28 38.43
CA ILE A 439 14.72 18.48 38.05
C ILE A 439 13.30 18.32 38.55
N THR A 440 12.73 19.43 39.01
CA THR A 440 11.30 19.56 39.30
C THR A 440 10.69 20.55 38.33
N GLY A 441 9.68 20.12 37.59
CA GLY A 441 8.90 20.96 36.69
C GLY A 441 7.43 20.96 37.05
N GLN A 442 6.65 21.63 36.23
CA GLN A 442 5.20 21.61 36.31
C GLN A 442 4.67 20.40 35.54
N TRP A 443 3.97 19.53 36.23
CA TRP A 443 3.28 18.41 35.62
C TRP A 443 2.13 18.87 34.70
N VAL A 444 2.03 18.25 33.52
CA VAL A 444 1.01 18.50 32.51
C VAL A 444 0.11 17.28 32.25
N SER A 445 0.69 16.10 32.05
CA SER A 445 0.00 14.83 31.75
C SER A 445 0.57 13.67 32.57
N SER A 446 -0.27 12.86 33.23
CA SER A 446 0.14 11.89 34.27
C SER A 446 0.86 10.68 33.72
N GLY A 447 1.50 9.97 34.64
CA GLY A 447 2.08 8.66 34.40
C GLY A 447 3.54 8.61 34.78
N GLN A 448 4.01 7.39 35.00
CA GLN A 448 5.36 7.10 35.43
C GLN A 448 6.01 6.21 34.38
N THR A 449 7.22 6.59 33.95
CA THR A 449 7.93 5.86 32.90
C THR A 449 9.44 6.02 33.05
N ALA A 450 10.19 5.17 32.35
CA ALA A 450 11.62 5.28 32.22
C ALA A 450 12.02 5.08 30.76
N GLY A 451 13.04 5.80 30.33
CA GLY A 451 13.56 5.73 28.97
C GLY A 451 14.80 6.59 28.77
N ARG A 452 15.33 6.52 27.54
CA ARG A 452 16.52 7.27 27.16
C ARG A 452 16.15 8.65 26.67
N VAL A 453 16.89 9.65 27.13
CA VAL A 453 16.75 11.03 26.69
C VAL A 453 17.07 11.16 25.20
N TYR A 454 16.18 11.81 24.47
CA TYR A 454 16.44 12.33 23.13
C TYR A 454 16.19 13.84 23.13
N LYS A 455 17.22 14.64 22.91
CA LYS A 455 17.09 16.10 22.80
C LYS A 455 16.70 16.50 21.38
N LEU A 456 15.58 17.21 21.26
CA LEU A 456 15.10 17.76 20.01
C LEU A 456 15.36 19.27 19.98
N ASN A 457 16.31 19.68 19.14
CA ASN A 457 16.67 21.09 18.99
C ASN A 457 15.95 21.76 17.80
N ASP A 458 15.49 20.98 16.82
CA ASP A 458 14.78 21.46 15.63
C ASP A 458 13.72 20.42 15.21
N LEU A 459 12.51 20.90 14.91
CA LEU A 459 11.36 20.11 14.49
C LEU A 459 11.60 19.35 13.17
N LYS A 460 12.58 19.74 12.37
CA LYS A 460 12.95 18.97 11.15
C LYS A 460 13.42 17.55 11.45
N PHE A 461 13.92 17.30 12.67
CA PHE A 461 14.43 15.99 13.08
C PHE A 461 13.38 15.14 13.81
N LEU A 462 12.09 15.47 13.72
CA LEU A 462 11.00 14.66 14.30
C LEU A 462 11.00 13.21 13.77
N SER A 463 11.42 12.99 12.52
CA SER A 463 11.56 11.65 11.93
C SER A 463 12.60 10.79 12.65
N ASP A 464 13.61 11.42 13.23
CA ASP A 464 14.82 10.75 13.73
C ASP A 464 14.69 10.33 15.20
N ILE A 465 13.61 10.75 15.86
CA ILE A 465 13.30 10.42 17.26
C ILE A 465 13.20 8.89 17.43
N PRO A 466 14.04 8.24 18.23
CA PRO A 466 13.97 6.80 18.43
C PRO A 466 12.66 6.37 19.10
N ASP A 467 12.22 5.15 18.81
CA ASP A 467 11.06 4.59 19.49
C ASP A 467 11.36 4.39 20.98
N GLN A 468 10.34 4.67 21.79
CA GLN A 468 10.34 4.62 23.25
C GLN A 468 11.24 5.66 23.95
N ALA A 469 11.61 6.77 23.29
CA ALA A 469 12.46 7.81 23.86
C ALA A 469 11.74 8.74 24.87
N VAL A 470 12.50 9.34 25.80
CA VAL A 470 12.07 10.48 26.61
C VAL A 470 12.52 11.75 25.88
N LEU A 471 11.57 12.48 25.30
CA LEU A 471 11.86 13.66 24.50
C LEU A 471 12.13 14.87 25.39
N VAL A 472 13.24 15.56 25.15
CA VAL A 472 13.58 16.84 25.80
C VAL A 472 13.58 17.94 24.74
N THR A 473 12.86 19.02 24.98
CA THR A 473 12.61 20.13 24.03
C THR A 473 12.58 21.47 24.77
N ASP A 474 12.79 22.58 24.06
CA ASP A 474 12.74 23.92 24.64
C ASP A 474 11.29 24.34 24.97
N ASP A 475 10.38 24.13 24.02
CA ASP A 475 8.95 24.47 24.11
C ASP A 475 8.06 23.25 23.77
N LEU A 476 6.74 23.41 23.87
CA LEU A 476 5.73 22.39 23.52
C LEU A 476 4.95 22.76 22.25
N PRO A 477 5.60 22.78 21.07
CA PRO A 477 4.93 23.13 19.83
C PRO A 477 3.96 22.02 19.39
N PRO A 478 2.85 22.35 18.70
CA PRO A 478 1.84 21.38 18.27
C PRO A 478 2.38 20.22 17.42
N GLU A 479 3.46 20.42 16.68
CA GLU A 479 4.09 19.44 15.79
C GLU A 479 4.62 18.20 16.54
N LEU A 480 4.89 18.31 17.84
CA LEU A 480 5.30 17.17 18.66
C LEU A 480 4.23 16.07 18.73
N THR A 481 2.97 16.38 18.41
CA THR A 481 1.89 15.39 18.32
C THR A 481 2.20 14.25 17.34
N LEU A 482 3.04 14.50 16.33
CA LEU A 482 3.47 13.51 15.32
C LEU A 482 4.25 12.32 15.88
N VAL A 483 4.89 12.50 17.03
CA VAL A 483 5.81 11.52 17.59
C VAL A 483 5.33 10.95 18.92
N LEU A 484 4.10 11.29 19.34
CA LEU A 484 3.50 10.81 20.58
C LEU A 484 3.54 9.27 20.68
N ASN A 485 3.23 8.55 19.59
CA ASN A 485 3.29 7.09 19.58
C ASN A 485 4.71 6.49 19.67
N ARG A 486 5.75 7.32 19.49
CA ARG A 486 7.16 6.92 19.56
C ARG A 486 7.82 7.35 20.84
N VAL A 487 7.27 8.30 21.59
CA VAL A 487 7.88 8.77 22.84
C VAL A 487 7.20 8.15 24.05
N ARG A 488 7.96 7.95 25.12
CA ARG A 488 7.47 7.52 26.42
C ARG A 488 7.06 8.68 27.31
N ALA A 489 7.69 9.84 27.15
CA ALA A 489 7.41 11.06 27.89
C ALA A 489 7.97 12.28 27.15
N VAL A 490 7.47 13.46 27.48
CA VAL A 490 8.00 14.75 26.98
C VAL A 490 8.35 15.67 28.15
N VAL A 491 9.54 16.25 28.10
CA VAL A 491 10.05 17.24 29.04
C VAL A 491 10.32 18.52 28.27
N ALA A 492 9.72 19.63 28.70
CA ALA A 492 9.93 20.93 28.10
C ALA A 492 10.45 21.97 29.11
N GLU A 493 11.45 22.76 28.69
CA GLU A 493 11.98 23.85 29.51
C GLU A 493 10.92 24.92 29.80
N LYS A 494 10.07 25.19 28.80
CA LYS A 494 8.98 26.16 28.84
C LYS A 494 7.69 25.52 28.33
N GLY A 495 6.57 26.03 28.81
CA GLY A 495 5.26 25.60 28.33
C GLY A 495 4.16 25.87 29.35
N SER A 496 2.92 25.82 28.89
CA SER A 496 1.73 25.92 29.73
C SER A 496 0.99 24.58 29.78
N PRO A 497 0.46 24.14 30.94
CA PRO A 497 -0.45 23.01 31.02
C PRO A 497 -1.76 23.23 30.24
N ALA A 498 -2.04 24.49 29.86
CA ALA A 498 -3.22 24.87 29.11
C ALA A 498 -3.04 24.74 27.58
N CYS A 499 -1.83 24.41 27.10
CA CYS A 499 -1.56 24.41 25.66
C CYS A 499 -2.20 23.23 24.93
N HIS A 500 -2.30 23.34 23.60
CA HIS A 500 -2.95 22.29 22.82
C HIS A 500 -2.23 20.93 22.90
N PHE A 501 -0.89 20.93 22.82
CA PHE A 501 -0.09 19.70 22.97
C PHE A 501 -0.37 19.01 24.32
N ALA A 502 -0.59 19.77 25.39
CA ALA A 502 -0.90 19.22 26.72
C ALA A 502 -2.18 18.38 26.70
N SER A 503 -3.25 18.86 26.05
CA SER A 503 -4.50 18.11 25.92
C SER A 503 -4.30 16.82 25.14
N VAL A 504 -3.59 16.86 24.00
CA VAL A 504 -3.34 15.65 23.18
C VAL A 504 -2.48 14.63 23.93
N ALA A 505 -1.47 15.08 24.68
CA ALA A 505 -0.63 14.18 25.46
C ALA A 505 -1.40 13.48 26.61
N ARG A 506 -2.36 14.17 27.24
CA ARG A 506 -3.27 13.58 28.25
C ARG A 506 -4.14 12.48 27.66
N GLU A 507 -4.73 12.74 26.49
CA GLU A 507 -5.53 11.75 25.76
C GLU A 507 -4.71 10.51 25.39
N ALA A 508 -3.46 10.72 24.96
CA ALA A 508 -2.54 9.64 24.63
C ALA A 508 -2.02 8.89 25.88
N GLY A 509 -2.22 9.43 27.08
CA GLY A 509 -1.71 8.88 28.33
C GLY A 509 -0.17 8.95 28.41
N ILE A 510 0.43 9.94 27.77
CA ILE A 510 1.88 10.14 27.74
C ILE A 510 2.26 11.16 28.81
N PRO A 511 3.16 10.84 29.74
CA PRO A 511 3.65 11.78 30.74
C PRO A 511 4.30 13.03 30.12
N VAL A 512 3.89 14.20 30.60
CA VAL A 512 4.47 15.49 30.16
C VAL A 512 4.77 16.37 31.36
N ILE A 513 5.99 16.94 31.38
CA ILE A 513 6.44 17.93 32.36
C ILE A 513 6.90 19.18 31.59
N CYS A 514 6.34 20.35 31.90
CA CYS A 514 6.75 21.64 31.35
C CYS A 514 7.37 22.52 32.45
N ASN A 515 7.91 23.68 32.08
CA ASN A 515 8.60 24.58 33.02
C ASN A 515 9.74 23.89 33.80
N ALA A 516 10.36 22.86 33.20
CA ALA A 516 11.48 22.11 33.74
C ALA A 516 12.79 22.86 33.44
N ARG A 517 12.98 24.02 34.09
CA ARG A 517 14.11 24.92 33.81
C ARG A 517 15.45 24.22 34.01
N GLY A 518 16.34 24.29 33.02
CA GLY A 518 17.66 23.67 33.06
C GLY A 518 17.65 22.18 32.65
N ALA A 519 16.55 21.67 32.10
CA ALA A 519 16.48 20.31 31.58
C ALA A 519 17.33 20.10 30.34
N ALA A 520 17.43 21.11 29.47
CA ALA A 520 18.29 21.05 28.30
C ALA A 520 19.77 21.00 28.69
N ASP A 521 20.16 21.63 29.81
CA ASP A 521 21.55 21.66 30.27
C ASP A 521 21.93 20.45 31.14
N THR A 522 21.02 19.99 31.99
CA THR A 522 21.29 18.95 33.01
C THR A 522 21.20 17.54 32.44
N LEU A 523 20.29 17.30 31.49
CA LEU A 523 20.09 15.98 30.89
C LEU A 523 21.05 15.80 29.72
N GLU A 524 21.56 14.60 29.46
CA GLU A 524 22.40 14.28 28.31
C GLU A 524 21.68 13.38 27.31
N ASN A 525 22.02 13.47 26.01
CA ASN A 525 21.42 12.60 25.00
C ASN A 525 21.80 11.14 25.29
N GLN A 526 20.86 10.20 25.11
CA GLN A 526 21.00 8.77 25.48
C GLN A 526 21.09 8.47 27.00
N GLN A 527 21.01 9.47 27.87
CA GLN A 527 20.98 9.24 29.32
C GLN A 527 19.69 8.52 29.73
N ASP A 528 19.81 7.50 30.59
CA ASP A 528 18.65 6.83 31.19
C ASP A 528 18.08 7.68 32.32
N VAL A 529 16.79 8.02 32.20
CA VAL A 529 16.05 8.81 33.18
C VAL A 529 14.70 8.19 33.49
N SER A 530 14.17 8.52 34.66
CA SER A 530 12.79 8.22 35.03
C SER A 530 11.98 9.50 35.14
N ILE A 531 10.77 9.45 34.59
CA ILE A 531 9.82 10.56 34.61
C ILE A 531 8.70 10.16 35.55
N ASP A 532 8.59 10.89 36.66
CA ASP A 532 7.38 10.87 37.48
C ASP A 532 6.48 12.02 37.06
N GLY A 533 5.64 11.76 36.06
CA GLY A 533 4.60 12.69 35.65
C GLY A 533 3.65 12.98 36.81
N ASN A 534 3.38 12.07 37.74
CA ASN A 534 2.39 12.32 38.79
C ASN A 534 2.83 13.41 39.79
N THR A 535 4.14 13.63 39.92
CA THR A 535 4.72 14.63 40.85
C THR A 535 5.52 15.73 40.15
N GLY A 536 5.64 15.68 38.81
CA GLY A 536 6.41 16.64 38.02
C GLY A 536 7.93 16.53 38.22
N LYS A 537 8.44 15.34 38.56
CA LYS A 537 9.86 15.12 38.87
C LYS A 537 10.57 14.30 37.79
N ILE A 538 11.80 14.68 37.50
CA ILE A 538 12.72 13.98 36.60
C ILE A 538 13.84 13.40 37.46
N LEU A 539 14.08 12.09 37.34
CA LEU A 539 14.95 11.34 38.24
C LEU A 539 16.15 10.73 37.49
N ALA A 540 17.30 10.67 38.16
CA ALA A 540 18.51 10.03 37.67
C ALA A 540 18.43 8.51 37.78
N GLY A 541 18.46 7.79 36.65
CA GLY A 541 18.37 6.33 36.61
C GLY A 541 16.95 5.80 36.39
N THR A 542 16.76 4.49 36.59
CA THR A 542 15.56 3.75 36.20
C THR A 542 14.77 3.22 37.41
N PHE A 543 13.85 4.05 37.93
CA PHE A 543 13.01 3.72 39.09
C PHE A 543 11.69 3.08 38.69
N PHE A 544 11.11 3.48 37.55
CA PHE A 544 9.85 2.93 37.08
C PHE A 544 10.12 1.82 36.07
N ARG A 545 9.56 0.63 36.30
CA ARG A 545 9.49 -0.36 35.22
C ARG A 545 8.65 0.25 34.11
N ALA A 546 9.21 0.30 32.91
CA ALA A 546 8.42 0.55 31.73
C ALA A 546 7.26 -0.44 31.72
N LYS A 547 6.02 0.04 31.91
CA LYS A 547 4.85 -0.74 31.46
C LYS A 547 5.16 -1.07 29.99
N PRO A 548 5.03 -2.33 29.54
CA PRO A 548 5.15 -2.63 28.12
C PRO A 548 4.20 -1.66 27.40
N GLY A 549 4.77 -0.63 26.77
CA GLY A 549 3.99 0.48 26.24
C GLY A 549 3.06 -0.15 25.23
N LYS A 550 1.73 -0.04 25.47
CA LYS A 550 0.66 -0.77 24.77
C LYS A 550 1.24 -1.52 23.58
N THR A 551 1.74 -2.74 23.80
CA THR A 551 2.19 -3.61 22.70
C THR A 551 1.07 -3.54 21.71
N ALA A 552 1.36 -3.15 20.47
CA ALA A 552 0.43 -2.97 19.37
C ALA A 552 -0.65 -4.06 19.44
N SER A 553 -1.70 -3.80 20.20
CA SER A 553 -2.90 -4.60 20.26
C SER A 553 -3.42 -4.40 18.86
N ALA A 554 -3.35 -5.46 18.04
CA ALA A 554 -3.70 -5.50 16.61
C ALA A 554 -4.28 -4.16 16.18
N ALA A 555 -3.42 -3.27 15.68
CA ALA A 555 -3.76 -1.85 15.51
C ALA A 555 -5.17 -1.79 14.88
N PRO A 556 -6.12 -1.05 15.48
CA PRO A 556 -7.49 -1.05 15.02
C PRO A 556 -7.49 -0.84 13.50
N GLN A 557 -8.21 -1.70 12.76
CA GLN A 557 -8.25 -1.65 11.30
C GLN A 557 -8.70 -0.25 10.88
N THR A 558 -7.81 0.49 10.22
CA THR A 558 -8.10 1.84 9.76
C THR A 558 -9.09 1.78 8.59
N PRO A 559 -9.89 2.84 8.35
CA PRO A 559 -10.87 2.85 7.26
C PRO A 559 -10.29 2.53 5.88
N VAL A 560 -9.11 3.07 5.56
CA VAL A 560 -8.39 2.77 4.31
C VAL A 560 -8.01 1.29 4.21
N ILE A 561 -7.49 0.71 5.29
CA ILE A 561 -7.08 -0.70 5.31
C ILE A 561 -8.27 -1.64 5.24
N GLN A 562 -9.41 -1.25 5.82
CA GLN A 562 -10.67 -2.00 5.68
C GLN A 562 -11.13 -2.01 4.22
N LYS A 563 -11.15 -0.86 3.54
CA LYS A 563 -11.48 -0.77 2.10
C LYS A 563 -10.52 -1.62 1.25
N LEU A 564 -9.22 -1.58 1.53
CA LEU A 564 -8.22 -2.43 0.87
C LEU A 564 -8.48 -3.92 1.13
N ALA A 565 -8.83 -4.30 2.36
CA ALA A 565 -9.14 -5.68 2.69
C ALA A 565 -10.38 -6.19 1.91
N ASP A 566 -11.39 -5.35 1.72
CA ASP A 566 -12.57 -5.67 0.92
C ASP A 566 -12.24 -5.77 -0.57
N ALA A 567 -11.40 -4.88 -1.10
CA ALA A 567 -10.90 -4.97 -2.48
C ALA A 567 -10.09 -6.24 -2.71
N LEU A 568 -9.18 -6.59 -1.79
CA LEU A 568 -8.30 -7.74 -1.90
C LEU A 568 -9.06 -9.08 -2.00
N ARG A 569 -10.31 -9.17 -1.53
CA ARG A 569 -11.16 -10.37 -1.72
C ARG A 569 -11.38 -10.73 -3.19
N TYR A 570 -11.29 -9.74 -4.09
CA TYR A 570 -11.45 -9.93 -5.53
C TYR A 570 -10.12 -9.86 -6.30
N VAL A 571 -9.02 -9.58 -5.60
CA VAL A 571 -7.69 -9.42 -6.20
C VAL A 571 -6.78 -10.59 -5.88
N SER A 572 -6.55 -10.86 -4.59
CA SER A 572 -5.48 -11.72 -4.07
C SER A 572 -5.73 -13.24 -4.12
N PRO A 573 -6.94 -13.77 -3.82
CA PRO A 573 -7.14 -15.21 -3.67
C PRO A 573 -6.69 -16.01 -4.90
N LEU A 574 -5.85 -17.02 -4.70
CA LEU A 574 -5.49 -17.99 -5.74
C LEU A 574 -6.30 -19.27 -5.54
N THR A 575 -7.40 -19.39 -6.28
CA THR A 575 -8.32 -20.54 -6.22
C THR A 575 -8.08 -21.55 -7.34
N LEU A 576 -7.24 -21.20 -8.32
CA LEU A 576 -6.81 -22.07 -9.43
C LEU A 576 -5.30 -22.43 -9.34
N PRO A 577 -4.84 -23.18 -8.32
CA PRO A 577 -3.42 -23.52 -8.20
C PRO A 577 -2.97 -24.60 -9.20
N ASP A 578 -3.81 -25.60 -9.46
CA ASP A 578 -3.52 -26.75 -10.31
C ASP A 578 -4.02 -26.55 -11.75
N SER A 579 -3.11 -26.50 -12.71
CA SER A 579 -3.38 -26.31 -14.14
C SER A 579 -3.92 -27.55 -14.84
N GLU A 580 -3.69 -28.73 -14.28
CA GLU A 580 -4.12 -30.03 -14.83
C GLU A 580 -5.51 -30.45 -14.33
N SER A 581 -6.04 -29.74 -13.33
CA SER A 581 -7.39 -29.96 -12.82
C SER A 581 -8.45 -29.72 -13.90
N PRO A 582 -9.50 -30.57 -13.99
CA PRO A 582 -10.64 -30.32 -14.87
C PRO A 582 -11.38 -29.02 -14.55
N ASP A 583 -11.21 -28.50 -13.33
CA ASP A 583 -11.79 -27.23 -12.90
C ASP A 583 -10.97 -26.02 -13.35
N PHE A 584 -9.80 -26.20 -13.98
CA PHE A 584 -8.96 -25.12 -14.51
C PHE A 584 -9.55 -24.49 -15.78
N THR A 585 -10.63 -23.74 -15.60
CA THR A 585 -11.42 -23.11 -16.67
C THR A 585 -11.61 -21.62 -16.43
N ILE A 586 -11.89 -20.85 -17.50
CA ILE A 586 -12.24 -19.42 -17.39
C ILE A 586 -13.42 -19.20 -16.43
N GLY A 587 -14.37 -20.14 -16.39
CA GLY A 587 -15.55 -20.06 -15.53
C GLY A 587 -15.26 -20.21 -14.04
N SER A 588 -14.10 -20.77 -13.71
CA SER A 588 -13.66 -21.02 -12.34
C SER A 588 -12.87 -19.86 -11.74
N CYS A 589 -12.41 -18.88 -12.53
CA CYS A 589 -11.74 -17.70 -11.99
C CYS A 589 -12.64 -16.97 -10.97
N ARG A 590 -12.09 -16.68 -9.77
CA ARG A 590 -12.76 -15.96 -8.67
C ARG A 590 -12.08 -14.64 -8.28
N SER A 591 -10.88 -14.38 -8.80
CA SER A 591 -10.11 -13.17 -8.52
C SER A 591 -9.34 -12.68 -9.75
N LEU A 592 -8.74 -11.49 -9.65
CA LEU A 592 -7.76 -11.00 -10.61
C LEU A 592 -6.51 -11.90 -10.67
N HIS A 593 -6.03 -12.42 -9.53
CA HIS A 593 -4.92 -13.38 -9.48
C HIS A 593 -5.22 -14.68 -10.24
N ASP A 594 -6.44 -15.22 -10.12
CA ASP A 594 -6.86 -16.41 -10.89
C ASP A 594 -6.85 -16.15 -12.40
N ILE A 595 -7.20 -14.92 -12.82
CA ILE A 595 -7.16 -14.53 -14.24
C ILE A 595 -5.71 -14.46 -14.72
N VAL A 596 -4.81 -13.86 -13.95
CA VAL A 596 -3.37 -13.81 -14.24
C VAL A 596 -2.83 -15.24 -14.39
N ARG A 597 -3.10 -16.12 -13.42
CA ARG A 597 -2.71 -17.53 -13.44
C ARG A 597 -3.27 -18.28 -14.64
N TYR A 598 -4.57 -18.11 -14.93
CA TYR A 598 -5.19 -18.76 -16.09
C TYR A 598 -4.57 -18.29 -17.41
N VAL A 599 -4.34 -16.98 -17.55
CA VAL A 599 -3.76 -16.41 -18.77
C VAL A 599 -2.33 -16.91 -18.99
N HIS A 600 -1.54 -17.01 -17.93
CA HIS A 600 -0.21 -17.62 -17.95
C HIS A 600 -0.26 -19.03 -18.54
N GLU A 601 -1.00 -19.94 -17.90
CA GLU A 601 -1.09 -21.35 -18.29
C GLU A 601 -1.74 -21.56 -19.67
N ALA A 602 -2.73 -20.74 -20.03
CA ALA A 602 -3.33 -20.79 -21.36
C ALA A 602 -2.37 -20.30 -22.45
N GLY A 603 -1.56 -19.28 -22.18
CA GLY A 603 -0.52 -18.79 -23.09
C GLY A 603 0.52 -19.87 -23.39
N VAL A 604 0.99 -20.55 -22.34
CA VAL A 604 1.91 -21.69 -22.41
C VAL A 604 1.32 -22.83 -23.25
N ARG A 605 0.08 -23.25 -22.98
CA ARG A 605 -0.60 -24.31 -23.77
C ARG A 605 -0.80 -23.95 -25.25
N GLU A 606 -1.15 -22.72 -25.57
CA GLU A 606 -1.33 -22.30 -26.97
C GLU A 606 -0.01 -22.27 -27.74
N MET A 607 1.10 -21.92 -27.10
CA MET A 607 2.44 -22.05 -27.67
C MET A 607 2.73 -23.51 -28.05
N PHE A 608 2.40 -24.48 -27.17
CA PHE A 608 2.61 -25.91 -27.44
C PHE A 608 1.72 -26.47 -28.57
N SER A 609 0.50 -25.94 -28.74
CA SER A 609 -0.41 -26.39 -29.79
C SER A 609 0.11 -26.16 -31.23
N LEU A 610 1.07 -25.25 -31.42
CA LEU A 610 1.62 -24.89 -32.73
C LEU A 610 2.59 -25.94 -33.30
N VAL A 611 3.02 -26.89 -32.48
CA VAL A 611 4.11 -27.83 -32.77
C VAL A 611 3.61 -29.24 -33.18
N GLY A 612 2.29 -29.43 -33.34
CA GLY A 612 1.66 -30.74 -33.54
C GLY A 612 1.61 -31.32 -34.97
N ARG A 613 1.84 -32.66 -35.03
CA ARG A 613 1.60 -33.74 -36.03
C ARG A 613 1.77 -33.54 -37.56
N ARG A 614 1.73 -32.34 -38.16
CA ARG A 614 2.00 -32.12 -39.61
C ARG A 614 2.63 -30.75 -39.93
N GLY A 615 3.07 -30.01 -38.92
CA GLY A 615 3.44 -28.58 -39.05
C GLY A 615 4.91 -28.28 -39.31
N LEU A 616 5.85 -28.97 -38.64
CA LEU A 616 7.25 -28.53 -38.51
C LEU A 616 8.03 -28.36 -39.82
N ASP A 617 7.83 -29.25 -40.80
CA ASP A 617 8.47 -29.14 -42.13
C ASP A 617 8.06 -27.87 -42.89
N ARG A 618 6.86 -27.34 -42.63
CA ARG A 618 6.38 -26.09 -43.25
C ARG A 618 7.01 -24.84 -42.63
N TYR A 619 7.66 -24.95 -41.47
CA TYR A 619 8.22 -23.83 -40.72
C TYR A 619 9.75 -23.77 -40.78
N GLY A 620 10.40 -24.61 -41.60
CA GLY A 620 11.84 -24.55 -41.83
C GLY A 620 12.67 -25.14 -40.69
N ALA A 621 12.13 -26.11 -39.95
CA ALA A 621 12.90 -26.87 -38.98
C ALA A 621 14.08 -27.58 -39.67
N LYS A 622 15.25 -27.57 -39.01
CA LYS A 622 16.51 -28.12 -39.54
C LYS A 622 16.88 -29.39 -38.77
N ARG A 623 17.32 -30.44 -39.45
CA ARG A 623 17.79 -31.67 -38.80
C ARG A 623 19.05 -31.38 -37.99
N LEU A 624 19.10 -31.77 -36.73
CA LEU A 624 20.29 -31.63 -35.90
C LEU A 624 21.24 -32.81 -36.13
N GLU A 625 22.47 -32.50 -36.50
CA GLU A 625 23.60 -33.44 -36.53
C GLU A 625 24.33 -33.32 -35.19
N SER A 626 23.81 -34.02 -34.18
CA SER A 626 24.34 -33.98 -32.81
C SER A 626 25.49 -34.97 -32.56
N GLY A 627 25.62 -36.00 -33.41
CA GLY A 627 26.51 -37.14 -33.15
C GLY A 627 25.99 -38.12 -32.09
N LEU A 628 24.84 -37.83 -31.47
CA LEU A 628 24.13 -38.74 -30.56
C LEU A 628 23.15 -39.60 -31.37
N PRO A 629 22.81 -40.82 -30.92
CA PRO A 629 21.84 -41.67 -31.61
C PRO A 629 20.38 -41.20 -31.35
N LEU A 630 20.10 -39.93 -31.61
CA LEU A 630 18.83 -39.25 -31.39
C LEU A 630 18.42 -38.50 -32.66
N VAL A 631 17.23 -38.77 -33.19
CA VAL A 631 16.68 -37.99 -34.31
C VAL A 631 16.01 -36.73 -33.75
N MET A 632 16.55 -35.55 -34.08
CA MET A 632 16.04 -34.27 -33.57
C MET A 632 15.99 -33.18 -34.65
N HIS A 633 14.94 -32.37 -34.63
CA HIS A 633 14.79 -31.20 -35.49
C HIS A 633 14.77 -29.90 -34.66
N VAL A 634 15.41 -28.85 -35.17
CA VAL A 634 15.56 -27.57 -34.48
C VAL A 634 14.86 -26.47 -35.27
N LEU A 635 14.03 -25.70 -34.59
CA LEU A 635 13.33 -24.54 -35.13
C LEU A 635 13.89 -23.27 -34.47
N ASP A 636 14.53 -22.43 -35.27
CA ASP A 636 15.01 -21.12 -34.83
C ASP A 636 13.89 -20.09 -34.83
N VAL A 637 13.60 -19.52 -33.66
CA VAL A 637 12.58 -18.48 -33.49
C VAL A 637 13.21 -17.09 -33.44
N TYR A 638 14.39 -16.96 -32.81
CA TYR A 638 15.12 -15.70 -32.73
C TYR A 638 16.59 -15.90 -32.32
N LYS A 639 17.52 -15.82 -33.27
CA LYS A 639 18.98 -15.90 -33.03
C LYS A 639 19.41 -17.14 -32.23
N GLY A 640 18.62 -18.22 -32.24
CA GLY A 640 18.97 -19.49 -31.60
C GLY A 640 19.91 -20.33 -32.48
N LEU A 641 20.04 -20.00 -33.76
CA LEU A 641 21.04 -20.55 -34.68
C LEU A 641 21.96 -19.45 -35.21
N SER A 642 23.19 -19.84 -35.58
CA SER A 642 24.14 -18.94 -36.22
C SER A 642 23.65 -18.52 -37.62
N PRO A 643 24.01 -17.33 -38.12
CA PRO A 643 23.59 -16.86 -39.44
C PRO A 643 23.97 -17.80 -40.60
N GLU A 644 25.08 -18.53 -40.44
CA GLU A 644 25.59 -19.52 -41.40
C GLU A 644 24.64 -20.71 -41.59
N ALA A 645 23.79 -20.97 -40.61
CA ALA A 645 22.80 -22.04 -40.65
C ALA A 645 21.58 -21.70 -41.51
N ALA A 646 21.32 -20.43 -41.86
CA ALA A 646 20.05 -19.96 -42.42
C ALA A 646 19.59 -20.71 -43.69
N GLY A 647 20.52 -21.16 -44.54
CA GLY A 647 20.22 -21.89 -45.80
C GLY A 647 20.32 -23.42 -45.74
N GLN A 648 20.76 -24.00 -44.63
CA GLN A 648 21.05 -25.45 -44.54
C GLN A 648 19.81 -26.25 -44.12
N LYS A 649 19.66 -27.49 -44.63
CA LYS A 649 18.60 -28.43 -44.22
C LYS A 649 18.95 -29.20 -42.95
N SER A 650 20.24 -29.35 -42.67
CA SER A 650 20.77 -29.88 -41.43
C SER A 650 21.73 -28.88 -40.78
N VAL A 651 21.90 -28.97 -39.46
CA VAL A 651 22.76 -28.11 -38.66
C VAL A 651 23.53 -28.96 -37.64
N ALA A 652 24.84 -28.76 -37.54
CA ALA A 652 25.65 -29.31 -36.46
C ALA A 652 25.50 -28.50 -35.16
N LEU A 653 25.85 -29.11 -34.02
CA LEU A 653 25.80 -28.46 -32.69
C LEU A 653 26.56 -27.13 -32.61
N LYS A 654 27.67 -26.99 -33.34
CA LYS A 654 28.45 -25.74 -33.44
C LYS A 654 27.64 -24.53 -33.95
N HIS A 655 26.53 -24.77 -34.67
CA HIS A 655 25.67 -23.71 -35.19
C HIS A 655 24.52 -23.35 -34.25
N ILE A 656 24.33 -24.07 -33.14
CA ILE A 656 23.35 -23.70 -32.11
C ILE A 656 23.93 -22.54 -31.32
N GLU A 657 23.25 -21.40 -31.22
CA GLU A 657 23.65 -20.23 -30.39
C GLU A 657 22.84 -20.12 -29.10
N SER A 658 21.78 -20.92 -28.96
CA SER A 658 21.01 -21.05 -27.72
C SER A 658 21.89 -21.63 -26.61
N LEU A 659 22.18 -20.82 -25.60
CA LEU A 659 22.93 -21.23 -24.41
C LEU A 659 22.27 -22.42 -23.70
N PRO A 660 20.96 -22.41 -23.41
CA PRO A 660 20.34 -23.53 -22.71
C PRO A 660 20.36 -24.82 -23.54
N MET A 661 20.27 -24.72 -24.87
CA MET A 661 20.39 -25.89 -25.73
C MET A 661 21.80 -26.47 -25.73
N ARG A 662 22.84 -25.62 -25.81
CA ARG A 662 24.23 -26.09 -25.76
C ARG A 662 24.51 -26.86 -24.48
N GLN A 663 24.12 -26.29 -23.33
CA GLN A 663 24.38 -26.90 -22.02
C GLN A 663 23.62 -28.21 -21.79
N LEU A 664 22.38 -28.30 -22.27
CA LEU A 664 21.67 -29.59 -22.27
C LEU A 664 22.44 -30.66 -23.08
N PHE A 665 22.95 -30.28 -24.26
CA PHE A 665 23.72 -31.19 -25.12
C PHE A 665 25.12 -31.48 -24.59
N ASP A 666 25.75 -30.56 -23.85
CA ASP A 666 26.98 -30.83 -23.11
C ASP A 666 26.76 -31.93 -22.07
N GLY A 667 25.59 -31.94 -21.42
CA GLY A 667 25.18 -33.02 -20.53
C GLY A 667 24.93 -34.35 -21.24
N LEU A 668 24.14 -34.33 -22.32
CA LEU A 668 23.81 -35.55 -23.10
C LEU A 668 25.03 -36.18 -23.79
N GLY A 669 25.99 -35.34 -24.21
CA GLY A 669 27.25 -35.73 -24.82
C GLY A 669 28.41 -35.88 -23.84
N SER A 670 28.14 -35.79 -22.53
CA SER A 670 29.16 -35.91 -21.49
C SER A 670 29.84 -37.29 -21.53
N PRO A 671 31.15 -37.39 -21.24
CA PRO A 671 31.85 -38.68 -21.14
C PRO A 671 31.23 -39.67 -20.14
N ALA A 672 30.45 -39.19 -19.16
CA ALA A 672 29.73 -40.05 -18.23
C ALA A 672 28.53 -40.76 -18.87
N VAL A 673 28.04 -40.31 -20.03
CA VAL A 673 26.90 -40.91 -20.74
C VAL A 673 27.41 -41.88 -21.81
N GLN A 674 27.03 -43.14 -21.73
CA GLN A 674 27.38 -44.17 -22.72
C GLN A 674 26.18 -44.51 -23.60
N TRP A 675 26.21 -44.04 -24.85
CA TRP A 675 25.19 -44.33 -25.85
C TRP A 675 25.47 -45.63 -26.60
N ASN A 676 24.44 -46.43 -26.85
CA ASN A 676 24.54 -47.59 -27.74
C ASN A 676 24.34 -47.15 -29.19
N SER A 677 25.40 -47.17 -30.01
CA SER A 677 25.37 -46.73 -31.41
C SER A 677 24.46 -47.57 -32.31
N GLY A 678 24.04 -48.76 -31.87
CA GLY A 678 23.11 -49.63 -32.61
C GLY A 678 21.62 -49.33 -32.39
N ILE A 679 21.27 -48.42 -31.48
CA ILE A 679 19.88 -48.12 -31.12
C ILE A 679 19.59 -46.65 -31.41
N LEU A 680 18.77 -46.38 -32.43
CA LEU A 680 18.33 -45.03 -32.77
C LEU A 680 17.08 -44.64 -31.97
N HIS A 681 17.15 -43.50 -31.29
CA HIS A 681 16.07 -42.98 -30.45
C HIS A 681 15.11 -42.05 -31.22
N TYR A 682 13.85 -42.44 -31.23
CA TYR A 682 12.67 -41.74 -31.78
C TYR A 682 11.41 -42.30 -31.11
N ASP A 683 10.22 -41.84 -31.47
CA ASP A 683 8.94 -42.35 -30.94
C ASP A 683 8.63 -43.78 -31.45
N TRP A 684 9.03 -44.80 -30.70
CA TRP A 684 8.81 -46.20 -31.09
C TRP A 684 7.32 -46.55 -31.06
N ASP A 685 6.60 -46.11 -30.03
CA ASP A 685 5.18 -46.43 -29.85
C ASP A 685 4.32 -45.86 -30.99
N ALA A 686 4.53 -44.58 -31.35
CA ALA A 686 3.81 -43.97 -32.46
C ALA A 686 4.21 -44.58 -33.82
N TYR A 687 5.47 -44.95 -34.01
CA TYR A 687 5.92 -45.60 -35.23
C TYR A 687 5.25 -46.96 -35.43
N TYR A 688 5.31 -47.85 -34.43
CA TYR A 688 4.69 -49.18 -34.51
C TYR A 688 3.17 -49.12 -34.64
N LYS A 689 2.50 -48.15 -34.00
CA LYS A 689 1.05 -47.96 -34.13
C LYS A 689 0.62 -47.35 -35.48
N SER A 690 1.53 -46.71 -36.21
CA SER A 690 1.21 -45.98 -37.44
C SER A 690 1.12 -46.86 -38.69
N SER A 691 1.37 -48.18 -38.59
CA SER A 691 1.41 -49.11 -39.74
C SER A 691 2.32 -48.62 -40.88
N ALA A 692 3.39 -47.91 -40.52
CA ALA A 692 4.23 -47.14 -41.43
C ALA A 692 5.55 -47.86 -41.74
N ASP A 693 5.47 -49.12 -42.19
CA ASP A 693 6.63 -49.98 -42.51
C ASP A 693 7.57 -49.41 -43.61
N PHE A 694 7.22 -48.27 -44.23
CA PHE A 694 7.97 -47.62 -45.31
C PHE A 694 8.44 -46.18 -44.99
N VAL A 695 8.27 -45.67 -43.77
CA VAL A 695 8.72 -44.31 -43.41
C VAL A 695 10.16 -44.33 -42.91
N ASP A 696 11.04 -43.58 -43.61
CA ASP A 696 12.41 -43.31 -43.18
C ASP A 696 12.39 -42.43 -41.92
N VAL A 697 12.60 -43.07 -40.77
CA VAL A 697 12.48 -42.46 -39.44
C VAL A 697 13.52 -41.36 -39.24
N GLU A 698 14.72 -41.49 -39.82
CA GLU A 698 15.79 -40.50 -39.70
C GLU A 698 15.45 -39.18 -40.39
N LYS A 699 14.58 -39.23 -41.40
CA LYS A 699 14.15 -38.05 -42.18
C LYS A 699 12.76 -37.55 -41.80
N SER A 700 12.08 -38.23 -40.88
CA SER A 700 10.70 -37.94 -40.52
C SER A 700 10.59 -37.00 -39.32
N THR A 701 9.84 -35.90 -39.49
CA THR A 701 9.44 -35.02 -38.39
C THR A 701 8.32 -35.60 -37.51
N LEU A 702 7.69 -36.70 -37.93
CA LEU A 702 6.54 -37.29 -37.24
C LEU A 702 6.93 -37.98 -35.92
N PHE A 703 8.09 -38.64 -35.93
CA PHE A 703 8.54 -39.51 -34.84
C PHE A 703 9.76 -38.94 -34.11
N SER A 704 10.34 -37.84 -34.59
CA SER A 704 11.56 -37.26 -34.03
C SER A 704 11.32 -36.36 -32.82
N SER A 705 12.41 -36.16 -32.07
CA SER A 705 12.51 -35.10 -31.08
C SER A 705 12.52 -33.73 -31.77
N TYR A 706 12.14 -32.67 -31.05
CA TYR A 706 12.29 -31.32 -31.57
C TYR A 706 12.77 -30.34 -30.50
N ALA A 707 13.46 -29.28 -30.94
CA ALA A 707 13.70 -28.09 -30.14
C ALA A 707 13.23 -26.83 -30.85
N ILE A 708 12.75 -25.89 -30.05
CA ILE A 708 12.50 -24.52 -30.43
C ILE A 708 13.54 -23.68 -29.68
N VAL A 709 14.31 -22.89 -30.43
CA VAL A 709 15.46 -22.16 -29.89
C VAL A 709 15.39 -20.67 -30.13
N ASP A 710 15.73 -19.94 -29.07
CA ASP A 710 16.20 -18.55 -29.04
C ASP A 710 17.61 -18.57 -28.39
N ARG A 711 18.34 -17.47 -28.45
CA ARG A 711 19.63 -17.31 -27.76
C ARG A 711 19.57 -17.64 -26.26
N GLU A 712 18.49 -17.26 -25.59
CA GLU A 712 18.32 -17.41 -24.13
C GLU A 712 17.18 -18.39 -23.75
N TYR A 713 16.52 -19.01 -24.74
CA TYR A 713 15.37 -19.88 -24.50
C TYR A 713 15.50 -21.19 -25.27
N LEU A 714 15.11 -22.27 -24.59
CA LEU A 714 15.00 -23.59 -25.15
C LEU A 714 13.64 -24.18 -24.75
N HIS A 715 12.93 -24.69 -25.75
CA HIS A 715 11.92 -25.69 -25.52
C HIS A 715 12.27 -26.95 -26.29
N ALA A 716 12.42 -28.08 -25.61
CA ALA A 716 12.76 -29.36 -26.22
C ALA A 716 11.72 -30.43 -25.86
N LEU A 717 11.20 -31.12 -26.88
CA LEU A 717 10.54 -32.40 -26.73
C LEU A 717 11.53 -33.50 -27.15
N LEU A 718 11.99 -34.26 -26.19
CA LEU A 718 12.92 -35.37 -26.37
C LEU A 718 12.16 -36.69 -26.34
N ARG A 719 12.43 -37.53 -27.33
CA ARG A 719 11.83 -38.86 -27.49
C ARG A 719 12.93 -39.91 -27.49
N PHE A 720 12.98 -40.71 -26.42
CA PHE A 720 13.97 -41.77 -26.23
C PHE A 720 13.32 -43.16 -26.32
N GLY A 721 12.69 -43.49 -27.45
CA GLY A 721 11.96 -44.76 -27.60
C GLY A 721 10.58 -44.68 -26.96
N TYR A 722 10.38 -45.39 -25.85
CA TYR A 722 9.12 -45.37 -25.08
C TYR A 722 9.04 -44.26 -24.02
N HIS A 723 10.12 -43.47 -23.87
CA HIS A 723 10.20 -42.35 -22.92
C HIS A 723 10.05 -41.00 -23.63
N PHE A 724 9.31 -40.11 -23.00
CA PHE A 724 9.06 -38.74 -23.45
C PHE A 724 9.51 -37.77 -22.37
N ALA A 725 10.34 -36.81 -22.77
CA ALA A 725 10.79 -35.73 -21.92
C ALA A 725 10.42 -34.39 -22.57
N VAL A 726 9.82 -33.51 -21.80
CA VAL A 726 9.56 -32.12 -22.17
C VAL A 726 10.44 -31.25 -21.30
N LEU A 727 11.16 -30.33 -21.93
CA LEU A 727 12.03 -29.37 -21.26
C LEU A 727 11.67 -27.97 -21.76
N ASP A 728 11.44 -27.06 -20.83
CA ASP A 728 11.29 -25.63 -21.10
C ASP A 728 12.27 -24.88 -20.20
N SER A 729 13.09 -24.00 -20.77
CA SER A 729 14.12 -23.30 -20.00
C SER A 729 14.43 -21.94 -20.57
N VAL A 730 14.65 -20.99 -19.65
CA VAL A 730 15.15 -19.65 -19.93
C VAL A 730 16.43 -19.45 -19.13
N GLN A 731 17.45 -18.97 -19.81
CA GLN A 731 18.75 -18.69 -19.24
C GLN A 731 19.26 -17.33 -19.74
N GLY A 732 19.12 -16.33 -18.88
CA GLY A 732 19.59 -14.96 -19.07
C GLY A 732 20.29 -14.40 -17.83
N THR A 733 20.57 -13.10 -17.85
CA THR A 733 21.38 -12.43 -16.82
C THR A 733 20.63 -12.08 -15.54
N VAL A 734 19.29 -12.13 -15.55
CA VAL A 734 18.43 -11.77 -14.42
C VAL A 734 18.00 -13.06 -13.69
N PRO A 735 18.51 -13.33 -12.47
CA PRO A 735 18.28 -14.61 -11.80
C PRO A 735 16.80 -14.95 -11.62
N GLU A 736 15.95 -13.97 -11.30
CA GLU A 736 14.52 -14.20 -11.06
C GLU A 736 13.75 -14.64 -12.30
N GLN A 737 14.33 -14.49 -13.51
CA GLN A 737 13.72 -14.87 -14.78
C GLN A 737 14.18 -16.24 -15.29
N ASN A 738 15.25 -16.79 -14.71
CA ASN A 738 15.82 -18.05 -15.12
C ASN A 738 15.04 -19.22 -14.53
N TYR A 739 14.78 -20.22 -15.37
CA TYR A 739 14.14 -21.44 -14.92
C TYR A 739 14.50 -22.65 -15.80
N ILE A 740 14.30 -23.83 -15.23
CA ILE A 740 14.24 -25.11 -15.92
C ILE A 740 12.97 -25.81 -15.47
N HIS A 741 12.04 -26.05 -16.39
CA HIS A 741 10.86 -26.88 -16.18
C HIS A 741 11.00 -28.15 -17.01
N PHE A 742 10.90 -29.28 -16.34
CA PHE A 742 11.15 -30.58 -16.92
C PHE A 742 10.02 -31.54 -16.57
N SER A 743 9.44 -32.19 -17.57
CA SER A 743 8.45 -33.24 -17.37
C SER A 743 8.93 -34.52 -18.07
N PHE A 744 8.81 -35.65 -17.40
CA PHE A 744 9.27 -36.94 -17.88
C PHE A 744 8.17 -37.99 -17.71
N LYS A 745 7.87 -38.74 -18.77
CA LYS A 745 6.83 -39.78 -18.76
C LYS A 745 7.17 -40.94 -19.68
N GLY A 746 6.61 -42.11 -19.39
CA GLY A 746 6.63 -43.29 -20.27
C GLY A 746 7.68 -44.32 -19.89
N GLY A 747 7.74 -45.45 -20.58
CA GLY A 747 8.70 -46.52 -20.30
C GLY A 747 8.31 -47.87 -20.86
N GLY A 748 9.30 -48.75 -21.03
CA GLY A 748 9.12 -50.11 -21.57
C GLY A 748 9.07 -51.19 -20.49
N GLY A 749 9.48 -50.87 -19.25
CA GLY A 749 9.46 -51.81 -18.11
C GLY A 749 8.08 -52.04 -17.49
N SER A 750 8.01 -52.92 -16.49
CA SER A 750 6.82 -53.14 -15.65
C SER A 750 6.45 -51.87 -14.85
N PRO A 751 5.23 -51.75 -14.30
CA PRO A 751 4.85 -50.63 -13.45
C PRO A 751 5.86 -50.36 -12.31
N ASP A 752 6.24 -51.42 -11.58
CA ASP A 752 7.21 -51.31 -10.48
C ASP A 752 8.58 -50.78 -10.96
N GLN A 753 9.04 -51.23 -12.13
CA GLN A 753 10.29 -50.77 -12.73
C GLN A 753 10.26 -49.31 -13.18
N ARG A 754 9.09 -48.83 -13.62
CA ARG A 754 8.90 -47.41 -13.98
C ARG A 754 8.93 -46.55 -12.73
N ASP A 755 8.24 -46.97 -11.67
CA ASP A 755 8.23 -46.28 -10.37
C ASP A 755 9.64 -46.20 -9.78
N MET A 756 10.41 -47.29 -9.87
CA MET A 756 11.82 -47.33 -9.47
C MET A 756 12.70 -46.32 -10.23
N ARG A 757 12.49 -46.16 -11.54
CA ARG A 757 13.22 -45.16 -12.34
C ARG A 757 12.79 -43.74 -11.99
N ILE A 758 11.49 -43.50 -11.79
CA ILE A 758 10.98 -42.19 -11.36
C ILE A 758 11.61 -41.80 -10.02
N TYR A 759 11.69 -42.73 -9.07
CA TYR A 759 12.36 -42.53 -7.80
C TYR A 759 13.87 -42.25 -7.96
N LEU A 760 14.56 -42.96 -8.86
CA LEU A 760 15.97 -42.69 -9.20
C LEU A 760 16.17 -41.25 -9.71
N ILE A 761 15.36 -40.84 -10.71
CA ILE A 761 15.45 -39.51 -11.32
C ILE A 761 15.15 -38.42 -10.28
N GLN A 762 14.09 -38.62 -9.48
CA GLN A 762 13.74 -37.72 -8.38
C GLN A 762 14.90 -37.54 -7.42
N THR A 763 15.49 -38.63 -6.94
CA THR A 763 16.61 -38.61 -5.97
C THR A 763 17.79 -37.79 -6.49
N ILE A 764 18.12 -37.94 -7.78
CA ILE A 764 19.25 -37.21 -8.38
C ILE A 764 18.90 -35.74 -8.57
N LEU A 765 17.72 -35.41 -9.12
CA LEU A 765 17.34 -34.02 -9.40
C LEU A 765 17.16 -33.21 -8.11
N GLU A 766 16.56 -33.79 -7.07
CA GLU A 766 16.45 -33.15 -5.75
C GLU A 766 17.82 -32.84 -5.14
N HIS A 767 18.81 -33.73 -5.32
CA HIS A 767 20.20 -33.49 -4.88
C HIS A 767 20.81 -32.24 -5.54
N PHE A 768 20.49 -32.00 -6.81
CA PHE A 768 20.97 -30.82 -7.56
C PHE A 768 20.03 -29.61 -7.44
N GLY A 769 19.10 -29.63 -6.49
CA GLY A 769 18.29 -28.48 -6.10
C GLY A 769 17.02 -28.26 -6.91
N PHE A 770 16.59 -29.25 -7.72
CA PHE A 770 15.27 -29.22 -8.34
C PHE A 770 14.19 -29.56 -7.32
N VAL A 771 13.04 -28.90 -7.44
CA VAL A 771 11.81 -29.31 -6.77
C VAL A 771 11.11 -30.32 -7.67
N VAL A 772 10.85 -31.53 -7.17
CA VAL A 772 10.30 -32.64 -7.97
C VAL A 772 8.94 -33.07 -7.42
N HIS A 773 7.99 -33.28 -8.32
CA HIS A 773 6.67 -33.84 -8.05
C HIS A 773 6.46 -35.07 -8.93
N THR A 774 5.86 -36.13 -8.37
CA THR A 774 5.65 -37.40 -9.08
C THR A 774 4.20 -37.85 -8.94
N THR A 775 3.57 -38.20 -10.07
CA THR A 775 2.22 -38.77 -10.10
C THR A 775 2.22 -40.01 -10.98
N SER A 776 2.22 -41.20 -10.36
CA SER A 776 2.38 -42.49 -11.06
C SER A 776 3.65 -42.48 -11.93
N ASP A 777 3.52 -42.61 -13.26
CA ASP A 777 4.65 -42.68 -14.20
C ASP A 777 5.09 -41.31 -14.77
N LEU A 778 4.52 -40.21 -14.27
CA LEU A 778 4.87 -38.84 -14.61
C LEU A 778 5.73 -38.23 -13.49
N LEU A 779 6.88 -37.68 -13.87
CA LEU A 779 7.75 -36.85 -13.03
C LEU A 779 7.78 -35.43 -13.59
N GLU A 780 7.63 -34.45 -12.72
CA GLU A 780 7.77 -33.03 -13.01
C GLU A 780 8.83 -32.44 -12.10
N ALA A 781 9.76 -31.67 -12.65
CA ALA A 781 10.85 -31.05 -11.92
C ALA A 781 11.01 -29.58 -12.33
N ALA A 782 11.25 -28.72 -11.34
CA ALA A 782 11.46 -27.29 -11.54
C ALA A 782 12.73 -26.82 -10.84
N LEU A 783 13.50 -25.96 -11.52
CA LEU A 783 14.62 -25.22 -10.94
C LEU A 783 14.44 -23.74 -11.30
N ASP A 784 13.89 -22.96 -10.38
CA ASP A 784 13.53 -21.56 -10.60
C ASP A 784 14.47 -20.58 -9.88
N ARG A 785 14.55 -19.36 -10.42
CA ARG A 785 15.19 -18.19 -9.77
C ARG A 785 16.68 -18.38 -9.45
N LYS A 786 17.41 -19.04 -10.34
CA LYS A 786 18.85 -19.32 -10.21
C LYS A 786 19.70 -18.35 -11.03
N SER A 787 20.99 -18.23 -10.70
CA SER A 787 21.92 -17.46 -11.52
C SER A 787 22.02 -18.06 -12.93
N MET A 788 22.54 -17.28 -13.89
CA MET A 788 22.73 -17.75 -15.28
C MET A 788 23.60 -19.02 -15.34
N ASP A 789 24.62 -19.08 -14.48
CA ASP A 789 25.57 -20.19 -14.38
C ASP A 789 24.96 -21.41 -13.68
N ASP A 790 24.23 -21.20 -12.58
CA ASP A 790 23.52 -22.27 -11.85
C ASP A 790 22.43 -22.91 -12.72
N THR A 791 21.70 -22.08 -13.48
CA THR A 791 20.69 -22.56 -14.45
C THR A 791 21.36 -23.38 -15.54
N GLY A 792 22.51 -22.92 -16.03
CA GLY A 792 23.28 -23.68 -17.01
C GLY A 792 23.80 -25.02 -16.47
N THR A 793 24.30 -25.02 -15.23
CA THR A 793 24.72 -26.23 -14.51
C THR A 793 23.55 -27.21 -14.37
N GLY A 794 22.37 -26.71 -14.00
CA GLY A 794 21.15 -27.52 -13.92
C GLY A 794 20.78 -28.18 -15.25
N LEU A 795 20.97 -27.49 -16.38
CA LEU A 795 20.73 -28.05 -17.71
C LEU A 795 21.74 -29.15 -18.09
N VAL A 796 23.02 -28.98 -17.73
CA VAL A 796 24.05 -30.02 -17.89
C VAL A 796 23.71 -31.25 -17.06
N VAL A 797 23.35 -31.07 -15.77
CA VAL A 797 22.89 -32.14 -14.89
C VAL A 797 21.73 -32.89 -15.53
N LEU A 798 20.71 -32.15 -15.99
CA LEU A 798 19.52 -32.73 -16.60
C LEU A 798 19.86 -33.54 -17.86
N GLY A 799 20.78 -33.05 -18.70
CA GLY A 799 21.28 -33.79 -19.85
C GLY A 799 21.96 -35.11 -19.49
N ILE A 800 22.80 -35.12 -18.44
CA ILE A 800 23.45 -36.35 -17.93
C ILE A 800 22.41 -37.34 -17.40
N VAL A 801 21.47 -36.87 -16.58
CA VAL A 801 20.40 -37.68 -16.00
C VAL A 801 19.57 -38.32 -17.10
N LEU A 802 19.15 -37.54 -18.10
CA LEU A 802 18.40 -38.05 -19.26
C LEU A 802 19.20 -39.13 -19.98
N GLY A 803 20.47 -38.87 -20.31
CA GLY A 803 21.31 -39.82 -21.05
C GLY A 803 21.56 -41.13 -20.30
N LYS A 804 21.77 -41.09 -18.98
CA LYS A 804 22.04 -42.28 -18.15
C LYS A 804 20.79 -43.08 -17.79
N THR A 805 19.60 -42.48 -17.87
CA THR A 805 18.34 -43.14 -17.46
C THR A 805 17.56 -43.71 -18.63
N VAL A 806 18.00 -43.50 -19.88
CA VAL A 806 17.39 -44.10 -21.08
C VAL A 806 17.39 -45.63 -20.98
N MET A 807 16.20 -46.23 -21.13
CA MET A 807 15.96 -47.70 -21.09
C MET A 807 16.40 -48.42 -19.80
N LEU A 808 16.76 -47.66 -18.75
CA LEU A 808 17.26 -48.22 -17.50
C LEU A 808 16.18 -48.99 -16.74
N ASP A 809 14.90 -48.61 -16.89
CA ASP A 809 13.75 -49.27 -16.27
C ASP A 809 13.67 -50.76 -16.59
N MET A 810 14.11 -51.19 -17.78
CA MET A 810 14.08 -52.61 -18.15
C MET A 810 15.12 -53.47 -17.43
N ARG A 811 16.00 -52.86 -16.62
CA ARG A 811 17.12 -53.51 -15.91
C ARG A 811 17.14 -53.29 -14.40
N LEU A 812 16.16 -52.55 -13.86
CA LEU A 812 16.05 -52.30 -12.41
C LEU A 812 15.37 -53.51 -11.75
N GLU A 813 16.00 -54.05 -10.71
CA GLU A 813 15.56 -55.27 -10.03
C GLU A 813 15.23 -55.04 -8.54
N ASP A 814 15.95 -54.14 -7.85
CA ASP A 814 15.70 -53.85 -6.42
C ASP A 814 16.01 -52.40 -6.00
N GLN A 815 15.53 -52.01 -4.80
CA GLN A 815 15.71 -50.64 -4.26
C GLN A 815 17.16 -50.31 -3.84
N GLN A 816 17.96 -51.31 -3.47
CA GLN A 816 19.35 -51.10 -3.05
C GLN A 816 20.24 -50.74 -4.25
N GLN A 817 19.94 -51.33 -5.40
CA GLN A 817 20.51 -51.00 -6.70
C GLN A 817 20.24 -49.54 -7.07
N ILE A 818 19.01 -49.05 -6.86
CA ILE A 818 18.64 -47.65 -7.15
C ILE A 818 19.46 -46.66 -6.33
N GLN A 819 19.57 -46.86 -5.02
CA GLN A 819 20.32 -45.95 -4.15
C GLN A 819 21.82 -45.95 -4.46
N THR A 820 22.35 -47.10 -4.88
CA THR A 820 23.76 -47.23 -5.28
C THR A 820 23.99 -46.48 -6.59
N LEU A 821 23.09 -46.65 -7.56
CA LEU A 821 23.17 -45.99 -8.85
C LEU A 821 22.95 -44.47 -8.73
N ALA A 822 22.01 -44.01 -7.91
CA ALA A 822 21.80 -42.59 -7.64
C ALA A 822 23.08 -41.94 -7.11
N ARG A 823 23.72 -42.57 -6.11
CA ARG A 823 24.99 -42.10 -5.53
C ARG A 823 26.11 -42.07 -6.56
N GLN A 824 26.22 -43.10 -7.40
CA GLN A 824 27.22 -43.14 -8.47
C GLN A 824 27.02 -42.01 -9.47
N ILE A 825 25.78 -41.80 -9.95
CA ILE A 825 25.48 -40.74 -10.92
C ILE A 825 25.75 -39.37 -10.31
N ILE A 826 25.33 -39.13 -9.07
CA ILE A 826 25.60 -37.88 -8.35
C ILE A 826 27.10 -37.62 -8.27
N GLN A 827 27.90 -38.62 -7.87
CA GLN A 827 29.35 -38.47 -7.74
C GLN A 827 30.02 -38.18 -9.10
N GLU A 828 29.69 -38.95 -10.13
CA GLU A 828 30.23 -38.74 -11.48
C GLU A 828 29.87 -37.35 -12.03
N THR A 829 28.65 -36.87 -11.75
CA THR A 829 28.21 -35.52 -12.13
C THR A 829 29.00 -34.43 -11.38
N HIS A 830 29.27 -34.58 -10.08
CA HIS A 830 30.13 -33.65 -9.33
C HIS A 830 31.57 -33.64 -9.86
N ASP A 831 32.12 -34.81 -10.18
CA ASP A 831 33.48 -34.93 -10.71
C ASP A 831 33.66 -34.15 -12.02
N ILE A 832 32.64 -34.15 -12.89
CA ILE A 832 32.64 -33.37 -14.14
C ILE A 832 32.75 -31.87 -13.88
N PHE A 833 31.94 -31.34 -12.95
CA PHE A 833 31.97 -29.91 -12.63
C PHE A 833 33.28 -29.49 -11.96
N SER A 834 33.85 -30.36 -11.11
CA SER A 834 35.14 -30.10 -10.43
C SER A 834 36.35 -30.05 -11.38
N VAL A 835 36.28 -30.73 -12.53
CA VAL A 835 37.30 -30.70 -13.58
C VAL A 835 37.14 -29.49 -14.48
N GLN A 836 35.90 -28.99 -14.66
CA GLN A 836 35.62 -27.77 -15.41
C GLN A 836 36.05 -26.50 -14.67
N GLU A 837 35.98 -26.44 -13.34
CA GLU A 837 36.50 -25.30 -12.55
C GLU A 837 38.04 -25.17 -12.55
N LYS A 838 38.76 -26.24 -12.94
CA LYS A 838 40.24 -26.27 -13.01
C LYS A 838 40.80 -26.02 -14.42
N ARG A 839 39.96 -25.85 -15.43
CA ARG A 839 40.30 -25.50 -16.81
C ARG A 839 39.89 -24.08 -17.12
#